data_AF-A0A2M6XAS4-F1
#
_entry.id   AF-A0A2M6XAS4-F1
#
_cell.length_a   1.000
_cell.length_b   1.000
_cell.length_c   1.000
_cell.angle_alpha   90.00
_cell.angle_beta   90.00
_cell.angle_gamma   90.00
#
_symmetry.space_group_name_H-M   'P 1'
#
loop_
_entity.id
_entity.type
_entity.pdbx_description
1 polymer ?
#
loop_
_entity_poly.entity_id
_entity_poly.type
_entity_poly.pdbx_seq_one_letter_code
_entity_poly.pdbx_strand_id
1 'polypeptide(L)'
;MPVGGGFMLLLPMEVKTILEKIRRSKTAEKKECFWALQIGFGLVKSAIWAVQQGLVTVLAKGETKFFQTDEELLAAIDESFAAAVDKLGAQQVFAEPNRVVLGLPRDWVKEGKIVAAKTKLLKLISKQLFLDLAGFVVFEEAVVFRLKSHEGVPPSAILVYLEKQKIRVDLVNLGKSLGSETVVRSDDLPSDLIEALSRIRYEGIFPARILLYGMPGELDAAKQALEAFNWQGVAGDQASGIPNFVHLPKTEALETDFDIQAIALAGGREIAQATGIKEVSADLLLPPEAPLVQATLVAADQAEKMGFVKDQDIIQQTLVEPKEPIAVRPKFCLPRLKLPRFALPKASWLLIAVVIFLVLGGGLTTAFWYLPKAQVTIFLTPQVLEKEFMVRLDPSLSKADKKNLALPAEEIKLVEEGQKTAPTTGTKLIGEPAKGKVTIYNGTTQAKTFLAGAEITSTSGLVFTLDEAVTVASQSGTAADPTPGQSEVNVTAAKIGTEANLAADTEFGLANFSRSDYVAKNKQALGGGTSREVQIVAKSDQEGLAADLEIEFGKDVLAKLADKLDSSQKIVEETLTSKLASQQFDHDVGEEAETVSLTAKMTFTVLAFSEADFKDLIMDEIRDAIPDGFEYKPEEDAMSFELDKVTKKGEALFTVNFKTRLLPIFAREQIQKNLAGKKLPFGEAYLHNLAHIDSFEVVYQPQALAFLKMFPRWERNISIELKVK
;
A
#
# COMPACT_ATOMS: atom_id res chain seq x y z
N MET A 1 -24.34 50.32 -58.27
CA MET A 1 -23.40 50.84 -57.25
C MET A 1 -23.86 52.24 -56.85
N PRO A 2 -23.69 52.67 -55.58
CA PRO A 2 -23.68 51.89 -54.34
C PRO A 2 -25.14 51.55 -53.92
N VAL A 3 -25.50 50.48 -53.22
CA VAL A 3 -25.04 49.95 -51.91
C VAL A 3 -25.40 50.90 -50.76
N GLY A 4 -26.40 50.50 -49.95
CA GLY A 4 -27.00 51.35 -48.91
C GLY A 4 -26.18 51.42 -47.62
N GLY A 5 -26.37 52.50 -46.84
CA GLY A 5 -25.68 52.72 -45.58
C GLY A 5 -26.27 51.89 -44.43
N GLY A 6 -25.42 51.09 -43.78
CA GLY A 6 -25.72 50.51 -42.47
C GLY A 6 -25.50 51.55 -41.36
N PHE A 7 -26.51 51.79 -40.51
CA PHE A 7 -26.42 52.72 -39.39
C PHE A 7 -25.46 52.17 -38.32
N MET A 8 -24.29 52.81 -38.17
CA MET A 8 -23.28 52.39 -37.19
C MET A 8 -23.64 52.90 -35.78
N LEU A 9 -24.41 52.11 -35.04
CA LEU A 9 -24.74 52.39 -33.63
C LEU A 9 -23.49 52.32 -32.74
N LEU A 10 -22.85 53.48 -32.55
CA LEU A 10 -21.77 53.68 -31.59
C LEU A 10 -22.31 53.62 -30.15
N LEU A 11 -22.42 52.40 -29.61
CA LEU A 11 -22.59 52.22 -28.16
C LEU A 11 -21.43 52.90 -27.41
N PRO A 12 -21.69 53.71 -26.37
CA PRO A 12 -20.66 54.44 -25.64
C PRO A 12 -19.69 53.46 -24.95
N MET A 13 -18.44 53.88 -24.77
CA MET A 13 -17.37 52.97 -24.32
C MET A 13 -17.70 52.26 -23.01
N GLU A 14 -18.35 52.95 -22.06
CA GLU A 14 -18.77 52.35 -20.78
C GLU A 14 -19.70 51.16 -20.96
N VAL A 15 -20.63 51.19 -21.92
CA VAL A 15 -21.51 50.06 -22.22
C VAL A 15 -20.75 48.90 -22.85
N LYS A 16 -19.69 49.16 -23.63
CA LYS A 16 -18.75 48.10 -24.04
C LYS A 16 -17.97 47.53 -22.85
N THR A 17 -17.45 48.36 -21.95
CA THR A 17 -16.73 47.90 -20.75
C THR A 17 -17.63 47.11 -19.80
N ILE A 18 -18.91 47.47 -19.70
CA ILE A 18 -19.93 46.74 -18.94
C ILE A 18 -20.28 45.41 -19.64
N LEU A 19 -20.47 45.39 -20.96
CA LEU A 19 -20.70 44.14 -21.72
C LEU A 19 -19.47 43.22 -21.71
N GLU A 20 -18.25 43.75 -21.69
CA GLU A 20 -17.02 42.96 -21.49
C GLU A 20 -16.93 42.44 -20.05
N LYS A 21 -17.29 43.22 -19.03
CA LYS A 21 -17.39 42.73 -17.65
C LYS A 21 -18.44 41.62 -17.54
N ILE A 22 -19.61 41.76 -18.18
CA ILE A 22 -20.69 40.76 -18.17
C ILE A 22 -20.33 39.51 -18.98
N ARG A 23 -19.56 39.63 -20.08
CA ARG A 23 -18.97 38.48 -20.77
C ARG A 23 -17.91 37.79 -19.92
N ARG A 24 -16.97 38.52 -19.33
CA ARG A 24 -15.94 37.97 -18.44
C ARG A 24 -16.55 37.33 -17.18
N SER A 25 -17.63 37.87 -16.63
CA SER A 25 -18.34 37.26 -15.48
C SER A 25 -19.21 36.05 -15.84
N LYS A 26 -19.38 35.72 -17.13
CA LYS A 26 -20.00 34.46 -17.60
C LYS A 26 -19.02 33.48 -18.23
N THR A 27 -17.74 33.84 -18.33
CA THR A 27 -16.66 32.95 -18.80
C THR A 27 -15.36 33.34 -18.13
N ALA A 28 -15.35 33.28 -16.79
CA ALA A 28 -14.12 33.03 -16.06
C ALA A 28 -13.88 31.51 -16.15
N GLU A 29 -12.80 31.09 -16.80
CA GLU A 29 -12.37 29.70 -16.77
C GLU A 29 -12.04 29.34 -15.32
N LYS A 30 -12.86 28.48 -14.72
CA LYS A 30 -12.62 27.97 -13.37
C LYS A 30 -11.29 27.21 -13.38
N LYS A 31 -10.37 27.58 -12.47
CA LYS A 31 -9.10 26.87 -12.34
C LYS A 31 -9.36 25.42 -11.90
N GLU A 32 -8.66 24.48 -12.53
CA GLU A 32 -8.70 23.05 -12.15
C GLU A 32 -8.17 22.89 -10.71
N CYS A 33 -8.91 22.13 -9.91
CA CYS A 33 -8.57 21.78 -8.55
C CYS A 33 -8.50 20.26 -8.42
N PHE A 34 -7.73 19.82 -7.45
CA PHE A 34 -7.47 18.41 -7.18
C PHE A 34 -7.68 18.12 -5.70
N TRP A 35 -8.15 16.92 -5.40
CA TRP A 35 -8.09 16.34 -4.07
C TRP A 35 -6.69 15.77 -3.79
N ALA A 36 -6.21 15.96 -2.58
CA ALA A 36 -5.34 14.99 -1.90
C ALA A 36 -6.20 14.24 -0.88
N LEU A 37 -6.07 12.92 -0.83
CA LEU A 37 -6.80 12.05 0.10
C LEU A 37 -5.85 11.05 0.75
N GLN A 38 -5.66 11.16 2.06
CA GLN A 38 -4.84 10.27 2.89
C GLN A 38 -5.73 9.18 3.52
N ILE A 39 -5.42 7.91 3.27
CA ILE A 39 -6.13 6.75 3.86
C ILE A 39 -5.17 5.96 4.75
N GLY A 40 -5.05 6.33 6.03
CA GLY A 40 -4.27 5.60 7.02
C GLY A 40 -5.02 4.39 7.61
N PHE A 41 -4.42 3.65 8.55
CA PHE A 41 -5.16 2.56 9.22
C PHE A 41 -6.07 3.14 10.31
N GLY A 42 -7.30 3.43 9.93
CA GLY A 42 -8.36 3.94 10.81
C GLY A 42 -8.44 5.46 10.95
N LEU A 43 -7.70 6.22 10.11
CA LEU A 43 -7.89 7.66 9.95
C LEU A 43 -7.83 8.11 8.49
N VAL A 44 -8.60 9.15 8.17
CA VAL A 44 -8.63 9.83 6.87
C VAL A 44 -8.31 11.30 7.04
N LYS A 45 -7.54 11.88 6.12
CA LYS A 45 -7.38 13.34 5.96
C LYS A 45 -7.58 13.71 4.50
N SER A 46 -8.09 14.91 4.23
CA SER A 46 -8.25 15.41 2.86
C SER A 46 -7.80 16.86 2.73
N ALA A 47 -7.43 17.27 1.51
CA ALA A 47 -7.15 18.66 1.17
C ALA A 47 -7.48 18.95 -0.29
N ILE A 48 -7.90 20.19 -0.57
CA ILE A 48 -8.08 20.72 -1.93
C ILE A 48 -6.85 21.52 -2.28
N TRP A 49 -6.23 21.24 -3.42
CA TRP A 49 -5.04 21.94 -3.92
C TRP A 49 -5.15 22.27 -5.41
N ALA A 50 -4.38 23.25 -5.87
CA ALA A 50 -4.28 23.63 -7.27
C ALA A 50 -2.87 24.12 -7.63
N VAL A 51 -2.50 24.02 -8.91
CA VAL A 51 -1.25 24.62 -9.41
C VAL A 51 -1.51 26.10 -9.72
N GLN A 52 -0.78 26.99 -9.04
CA GLN A 52 -0.86 28.44 -9.25
C GLN A 52 0.53 28.97 -9.63
N GLN A 53 0.64 29.62 -10.80
CA GLN A 53 1.90 30.19 -11.30
C GLN A 53 3.07 29.19 -11.41
N GLY A 54 2.78 27.89 -11.53
CA GLY A 54 3.77 26.81 -11.55
C GLY A 54 4.09 26.19 -10.19
N LEU A 55 3.50 26.70 -9.09
CA LEU A 55 3.68 26.18 -7.74
C LEU A 55 2.41 25.47 -7.24
N VAL A 56 2.58 24.33 -6.57
CA VAL A 56 1.47 23.60 -5.94
C VAL A 56 1.03 24.33 -4.68
N THR A 57 -0.24 24.73 -4.61
CA THR A 57 -0.80 25.48 -3.48
C THR A 57 -1.99 24.73 -2.88
N VAL A 58 -1.93 24.42 -1.58
CA VAL A 58 -3.09 23.90 -0.83
C VAL A 58 -4.05 25.05 -0.56
N LEU A 59 -5.31 24.90 -0.99
CA LEU A 59 -6.35 25.92 -0.91
C LEU A 59 -7.22 25.75 0.34
N ALA A 60 -7.59 24.51 0.66
CA ALA A 60 -8.41 24.16 1.81
C ALA A 60 -8.04 22.77 2.35
N LYS A 61 -8.37 22.52 3.61
CA LYS A 61 -7.97 21.30 4.33
C LYS A 61 -9.18 20.76 5.10
N GLY A 62 -9.51 19.50 4.87
CA GLY A 62 -10.59 18.80 5.55
C GLY A 62 -10.27 18.50 7.00
N GLU A 63 -11.16 17.76 7.65
CA GLU A 63 -10.93 17.32 9.02
C GLU A 63 -10.36 15.90 9.06
N THR A 64 -9.60 15.59 10.10
CA THR A 64 -9.20 14.21 10.35
C THR A 64 -10.43 13.46 10.85
N LYS A 65 -10.85 12.45 10.08
CA LYS A 65 -11.97 11.56 10.42
C LYS A 65 -11.42 10.18 10.74
N PHE A 66 -12.12 9.43 11.59
CA PHE A 66 -11.68 8.12 12.06
C PHE A 66 -12.67 7.03 11.62
N PHE A 67 -12.16 5.84 11.35
CA PHE A 67 -12.96 4.69 10.91
C PHE A 67 -12.38 3.38 11.49
N GLN A 68 -13.20 2.34 11.55
CA GLN A 68 -12.83 0.99 12.00
C GLN A 68 -13.15 -0.08 10.95
N THR A 69 -14.07 0.20 10.02
CA THR A 69 -14.48 -0.71 8.94
C THR A 69 -14.29 -0.08 7.55
N ASP A 70 -14.17 -0.91 6.51
CA ASP A 70 -14.11 -0.46 5.12
C ASP A 70 -15.45 0.20 4.67
N GLU A 71 -16.55 0.04 5.43
CA GLU A 71 -17.84 0.72 5.23
C GLU A 71 -17.85 2.13 5.85
N GLU A 72 -17.40 2.26 7.11
CA GLU A 72 -17.22 3.55 7.80
C GLU A 72 -16.25 4.47 7.06
N LEU A 73 -15.25 3.90 6.39
CA LEU A 73 -14.26 4.62 5.58
C LEU A 73 -14.91 5.56 4.56
N LEU A 74 -16.01 5.17 3.90
CA LEU A 74 -16.68 5.99 2.89
C LEU A 74 -17.29 7.26 3.49
N ALA A 75 -18.00 7.12 4.62
CA ALA A 75 -18.55 8.25 5.36
C ALA A 75 -17.44 9.14 5.95
N ALA A 76 -16.35 8.56 6.44
CA ALA A 76 -15.18 9.30 6.93
C ALA A 76 -14.47 10.11 5.82
N ILE A 77 -14.47 9.64 4.57
CA ILE A 77 -13.97 10.42 3.43
C ILE A 77 -14.95 11.56 3.09
N ASP A 78 -16.24 11.27 2.97
CA ASP A 78 -17.27 12.26 2.60
C ASP A 78 -17.36 13.41 3.63
N GLU A 79 -17.38 13.10 4.93
CA GLU A 79 -17.32 14.12 5.99
C GLU A 79 -16.01 14.94 5.97
N SER A 80 -14.89 14.34 5.57
CA SER A 80 -13.61 15.05 5.45
C SER A 80 -13.64 16.01 4.25
N PHE A 81 -14.18 15.56 3.12
CA PHE A 81 -14.37 16.37 1.91
C PHE A 81 -15.36 17.52 2.12
N ALA A 82 -16.52 17.28 2.75
CA ALA A 82 -17.48 18.32 3.08
C ALA A 82 -16.82 19.44 3.90
N ALA A 83 -16.10 19.07 4.97
CA ALA A 83 -15.36 20.04 5.79
C ALA A 83 -14.24 20.77 5.03
N ALA A 84 -13.68 20.18 3.97
CA ALA A 84 -12.70 20.86 3.10
C ALA A 84 -13.37 21.85 2.13
N VAL A 85 -14.54 21.50 1.56
CA VAL A 85 -15.33 22.39 0.69
C VAL A 85 -15.84 23.60 1.48
N ASP A 86 -16.38 23.39 2.69
CA ASP A 86 -16.80 24.49 3.58
C ASP A 86 -15.66 25.47 3.87
N LYS A 87 -14.44 24.96 4.07
CA LYS A 87 -13.23 25.77 4.35
C LYS A 87 -12.64 26.43 3.10
N LEU A 88 -12.91 25.93 1.89
CA LEU A 88 -12.61 26.62 0.64
C LEU A 88 -13.53 27.85 0.47
N GLY A 89 -14.78 27.72 0.91
CA GLY A 89 -15.80 28.75 0.88
C GLY A 89 -16.23 29.16 -0.53
N ALA A 90 -17.08 30.18 -0.63
CA ALA A 90 -17.68 30.64 -1.89
C ALA A 90 -16.71 31.43 -2.81
N GLN A 91 -15.43 31.04 -2.90
CA GLN A 91 -14.48 31.62 -3.85
C GLN A 91 -14.76 31.08 -5.27
N GLN A 92 -15.64 31.78 -6.00
CA GLN A 92 -16.21 31.41 -7.31
C GLN A 92 -15.21 31.21 -8.48
N VAL A 93 -13.91 31.22 -8.22
CA VAL A 93 -12.80 31.14 -9.20
C VAL A 93 -12.36 29.68 -9.48
N PHE A 94 -12.72 28.75 -8.60
CA PHE A 94 -12.25 27.36 -8.66
C PHE A 94 -13.35 26.38 -9.13
N ALA A 95 -12.93 25.28 -9.74
CA ALA A 95 -13.77 24.11 -9.98
C ALA A 95 -13.93 23.28 -8.71
N GLU A 96 -15.05 22.57 -8.61
CA GLU A 96 -15.17 21.48 -7.65
C GLU A 96 -14.23 20.35 -8.10
N PRO A 97 -13.29 19.89 -7.26
CA PRO A 97 -12.33 18.86 -7.64
C PRO A 97 -13.01 17.49 -7.83
N ASN A 98 -12.93 16.93 -9.04
CA ASN A 98 -13.26 15.53 -9.34
C ASN A 98 -12.03 14.60 -9.31
N ARG A 99 -10.83 15.15 -9.58
CA ARG A 99 -9.59 14.37 -9.67
C ARG A 99 -8.89 14.26 -8.32
N VAL A 100 -8.42 13.07 -7.95
CA VAL A 100 -7.79 12.79 -6.65
C VAL A 100 -6.41 12.15 -6.77
N VAL A 101 -5.47 12.63 -5.95
CA VAL A 101 -4.23 11.92 -5.62
C VAL A 101 -4.44 11.19 -4.29
N LEU A 102 -4.23 9.89 -4.29
CA LEU A 102 -4.30 9.05 -3.09
C LEU A 102 -2.95 9.06 -2.36
N GLY A 103 -2.90 9.60 -1.16
CA GLY A 103 -1.87 9.21 -0.21
C GLY A 103 -2.19 7.80 0.31
N LEU A 104 -1.23 6.88 0.23
CA LEU A 104 -1.36 5.51 0.71
C LEU A 104 -0.20 5.13 1.65
N PRO A 105 -0.41 4.23 2.62
CA PRO A 105 0.65 3.71 3.48
C PRO A 105 1.56 2.75 2.70
N ARG A 106 2.84 2.68 3.09
CA ARG A 106 3.81 1.75 2.49
C ARG A 106 3.29 0.31 2.32
N ASP A 107 2.61 -0.25 3.32
CA ASP A 107 2.03 -1.61 3.28
C ASP A 107 1.07 -1.88 2.10
N TRP A 108 0.42 -0.83 1.56
CA TRP A 108 -0.54 -0.95 0.45
C TRP A 108 0.14 -0.84 -0.92
N VAL A 109 1.46 -0.64 -0.96
CA VAL A 109 2.25 -0.46 -2.18
C VAL A 109 3.43 -1.44 -2.20
N LYS A 110 3.56 -2.22 -3.28
CA LYS A 110 4.73 -3.08 -3.52
C LYS A 110 5.24 -2.82 -4.93
N GLU A 111 6.56 -2.67 -5.08
CA GLU A 111 7.22 -2.51 -6.39
C GLU A 111 6.62 -1.38 -7.24
N GLY A 112 6.19 -0.28 -6.60
CA GLY A 112 5.54 0.85 -7.27
C GLY A 112 4.10 0.60 -7.76
N LYS A 113 3.50 -0.54 -7.42
CA LYS A 113 2.12 -0.92 -7.76
C LYS A 113 1.27 -1.05 -6.48
N ILE A 114 -0.01 -0.67 -6.53
CA ILE A 114 -0.94 -0.85 -5.39
C ILE A 114 -1.32 -2.33 -5.25
N VAL A 115 -1.28 -2.86 -4.03
CA VAL A 115 -1.59 -4.28 -3.77
C VAL A 115 -3.03 -4.64 -4.14
N ALA A 116 -3.21 -5.75 -4.86
CA ALA A 116 -4.49 -6.16 -5.45
C ALA A 116 -5.66 -6.22 -4.43
N ALA A 117 -5.38 -6.60 -3.18
CA ALA A 117 -6.36 -6.63 -2.10
C ALA A 117 -7.00 -5.26 -1.80
N LYS A 118 -6.25 -4.16 -1.94
CA LYS A 118 -6.74 -2.79 -1.72
C LYS A 118 -7.17 -2.08 -3.01
N THR A 119 -6.74 -2.55 -4.18
CA THR A 119 -7.24 -2.09 -5.48
C THR A 119 -8.76 -2.25 -5.63
N LYS A 120 -9.38 -3.28 -5.04
CA LYS A 120 -10.86 -3.43 -5.03
C LYS A 120 -11.54 -2.30 -4.23
N LEU A 121 -11.05 -2.02 -3.01
CA LEU A 121 -11.57 -0.98 -2.12
C LEU A 121 -11.45 0.42 -2.76
N LEU A 122 -10.29 0.75 -3.32
CA LEU A 122 -10.05 2.05 -3.96
C LEU A 122 -10.92 2.27 -5.21
N LYS A 123 -11.20 1.20 -5.98
CA LYS A 123 -12.17 1.26 -7.11
C LYS A 123 -13.61 1.48 -6.63
N LEU A 124 -13.99 0.91 -5.49
CA LEU A 124 -15.31 1.13 -4.88
C LEU A 124 -15.46 2.58 -4.42
N ILE A 125 -14.47 3.11 -3.69
CA ILE A 125 -14.42 4.51 -3.25
C ILE A 125 -14.49 5.48 -4.44
N SER A 126 -13.66 5.27 -5.47
CA SER A 126 -13.68 6.05 -6.72
C SER A 126 -15.06 6.03 -7.40
N LYS A 127 -15.71 4.87 -7.48
CA LYS A 127 -17.04 4.74 -8.10
C LYS A 127 -18.17 5.39 -7.29
N GLN A 128 -18.13 5.32 -5.95
CA GLN A 128 -19.20 5.85 -5.10
C GLN A 128 -19.08 7.35 -4.83
N LEU A 129 -17.86 7.88 -4.72
CA LEU A 129 -17.60 9.31 -4.54
C LEU A 129 -17.36 10.07 -5.86
N PHE A 130 -17.57 9.40 -7.00
CA PHE A 130 -17.39 9.95 -8.35
C PHE A 130 -16.01 10.59 -8.60
N LEU A 131 -14.95 9.95 -8.08
CA LEU A 131 -13.57 10.45 -8.12
C LEU A 131 -12.75 9.84 -9.26
N ASP A 132 -12.13 10.69 -10.07
CA ASP A 132 -11.13 10.32 -11.07
C ASP A 132 -9.76 10.15 -10.42
N LEU A 133 -9.24 8.92 -10.35
CA LEU A 133 -7.91 8.64 -9.77
C LEU A 133 -6.80 9.21 -10.67
N ALA A 134 -6.14 10.28 -10.22
CA ALA A 134 -5.05 10.94 -10.94
C ALA A 134 -3.67 10.31 -10.66
N GLY A 135 -3.50 9.64 -9.52
CA GLY A 135 -2.26 8.98 -9.10
C GLY A 135 -2.28 8.62 -7.62
N PHE A 136 -1.17 8.10 -7.11
CA PHE A 136 -0.97 7.86 -5.68
C PHE A 136 0.47 8.21 -5.25
N VAL A 137 0.67 8.45 -3.95
CA VAL A 137 1.97 8.72 -3.33
C VAL A 137 2.04 7.99 -1.98
N VAL A 138 3.22 7.46 -1.65
CA VAL A 138 3.50 6.84 -0.33
C VAL A 138 3.69 7.95 0.72
N PHE A 139 2.97 7.88 1.85
CA PHE A 139 2.96 8.96 2.87
C PHE A 139 4.34 9.38 3.33
N GLU A 140 5.16 8.37 3.61
CA GLU A 140 6.47 8.49 4.21
C GLU A 140 7.43 9.19 3.23
N GLU A 141 7.29 8.90 1.94
CA GLU A 141 8.05 9.52 0.85
C GLU A 141 7.58 10.96 0.55
N ALA A 142 6.27 11.23 0.64
CA ALA A 142 5.73 12.58 0.56
C ALA A 142 6.25 13.48 1.69
N VAL A 143 6.29 12.96 2.93
CA VAL A 143 6.82 13.67 4.11
C VAL A 143 8.31 13.97 3.96
N VAL A 144 9.12 12.99 3.51
CA VAL A 144 10.55 13.22 3.19
C VAL A 144 10.72 14.27 2.09
N PHE A 145 9.89 14.24 1.05
CA PHE A 145 9.91 15.25 -0.01
C PHE A 145 9.59 16.65 0.53
N ARG A 146 8.51 16.82 1.32
CA ARG A 146 8.17 18.13 1.92
C ARG A 146 9.26 18.63 2.86
N LEU A 147 9.81 17.76 3.72
CA LEU A 147 10.91 18.12 4.62
C LEU A 147 12.12 18.64 3.83
N LYS A 148 12.53 17.94 2.77
CA LYS A 148 13.61 18.40 1.87
C LYS A 148 13.29 19.75 1.21
N SER A 149 12.05 19.96 0.74
CA SER A 149 11.63 21.23 0.13
C SER A 149 11.55 22.40 1.11
N HIS A 150 11.33 22.13 2.41
CA HIS A 150 11.22 23.14 3.46
C HIS A 150 12.58 23.47 4.11
N GLU A 151 13.44 22.46 4.29
CA GLU A 151 14.75 22.58 4.95
C GLU A 151 15.90 22.82 3.96
N GLY A 152 15.64 22.72 2.65
CA GLY A 152 16.63 22.87 1.57
C GLY A 152 17.60 21.68 1.42
N VAL A 153 17.73 20.84 2.45
CA VAL A 153 18.60 19.65 2.48
C VAL A 153 17.79 18.36 2.66
N PRO A 154 18.21 17.22 2.08
CA PRO A 154 17.56 15.93 2.32
C PRO A 154 17.67 15.51 3.80
N PRO A 155 16.57 15.18 4.49
CA PRO A 155 16.61 14.93 5.93
C PRO A 155 17.28 13.59 6.29
N SER A 156 17.97 13.56 7.44
CA SER A 156 18.31 12.33 8.17
C SER A 156 17.57 12.33 9.50
N ALA A 157 16.56 11.46 9.64
CA ALA A 157 15.65 11.42 10.77
C ALA A 157 14.97 10.05 10.90
N ILE A 158 14.50 9.74 12.11
CA ILE A 158 13.54 8.67 12.35
C ILE A 158 12.15 9.29 12.23
N LEU A 159 11.36 8.87 11.25
CA LEU A 159 9.98 9.31 11.09
C LEU A 159 9.07 8.35 11.86
N VAL A 160 8.22 8.85 12.75
CA VAL A 160 7.28 8.05 13.54
C VAL A 160 5.86 8.50 13.24
N TYR A 161 5.13 7.67 12.51
CA TYR A 161 3.71 7.86 12.24
C TYR A 161 2.90 7.20 13.35
N LEU A 162 2.18 8.02 14.11
CA LEU A 162 1.37 7.58 15.25
C LEU A 162 -0.06 7.29 14.80
N GLU A 163 -0.53 6.07 15.06
CA GLU A 163 -1.91 5.63 14.88
C GLU A 163 -2.53 5.25 16.24
N LYS A 164 -3.84 4.94 16.24
CA LYS A 164 -4.61 4.64 17.46
C LYS A 164 -4.21 3.32 18.15
N GLN A 165 -3.70 2.34 17.39
CA GLN A 165 -3.34 1.00 17.88
C GLN A 165 -1.95 0.54 17.44
N LYS A 166 -1.22 1.38 16.70
CA LYS A 166 0.06 1.05 16.06
C LYS A 166 0.95 2.29 16.00
N ILE A 167 2.24 2.06 15.81
CA ILE A 167 3.14 3.06 15.26
C ILE A 167 3.84 2.47 14.03
N ARG A 168 4.09 3.30 13.01
CA ARG A 168 5.07 2.99 11.97
C ARG A 168 6.31 3.85 12.17
N VAL A 169 7.47 3.25 11.93
CA VAL A 169 8.77 3.86 12.07
C VAL A 169 9.55 3.70 10.77
N ASP A 170 9.84 4.80 10.09
CA ASP A 170 10.68 4.85 8.89
C ASP A 170 12.03 5.48 9.22
N LEU A 171 13.10 4.72 8.99
CA LEU A 171 14.48 5.18 9.17
C LEU A 171 14.94 5.88 7.90
N VAL A 172 15.12 7.21 7.95
CA VAL A 172 15.52 8.02 6.77
C VAL A 172 16.93 8.59 6.96
N ASN A 173 17.77 8.45 5.94
CA ASN A 173 19.10 9.04 5.91
C ASN A 173 19.36 9.73 4.55
N LEU A 174 19.72 11.01 4.57
CA LEU A 174 19.94 11.87 3.40
C LEU A 174 18.77 11.79 2.39
N GLY A 175 17.53 11.78 2.90
CA GLY A 175 16.31 11.68 2.12
C GLY A 175 16.03 10.32 1.47
N LYS A 176 16.75 9.26 1.85
CA LYS A 176 16.46 7.87 1.46
C LYS A 176 15.91 7.09 2.65
N SER A 177 14.80 6.38 2.47
CA SER A 177 14.35 5.39 3.45
C SER A 177 15.31 4.19 3.41
N LEU A 178 15.80 3.78 4.59
CA LEU A 178 16.67 2.63 4.80
C LEU A 178 15.89 1.38 5.26
N GLY A 179 14.69 1.59 5.81
CA GLY A 179 13.80 0.55 6.30
C GLY A 179 12.58 1.15 7.00
N SER A 180 11.50 0.37 7.05
CA SER A 180 10.20 0.76 7.61
C SER A 180 9.64 -0.43 8.36
N GLU A 181 9.21 -0.21 9.60
CA GLU A 181 8.61 -1.24 10.45
C GLU A 181 7.34 -0.73 11.14
N THR A 182 6.40 -1.64 11.39
CA THR A 182 5.09 -1.30 12.00
C THR A 182 4.81 -2.23 13.17
N VAL A 183 4.71 -1.67 14.37
CA VAL A 183 4.48 -2.40 15.63
C VAL A 183 3.14 -2.02 16.25
N VAL A 184 2.65 -2.86 17.16
CA VAL A 184 1.48 -2.54 17.99
C VAL A 184 1.89 -1.46 18.99
N ARG A 185 1.01 -0.50 19.23
CA ARG A 185 1.25 0.59 20.17
C ARG A 185 0.79 0.21 21.58
N SER A 186 1.63 0.48 22.57
CA SER A 186 1.36 0.30 24.00
C SER A 186 1.24 1.65 24.72
N ASP A 187 1.17 1.61 26.06
CA ASP A 187 1.26 2.81 26.90
C ASP A 187 2.71 3.35 27.01
N ASP A 188 3.73 2.58 26.57
CA ASP A 188 5.17 2.92 26.66
C ASP A 188 5.80 3.10 25.27
N LEU A 189 5.43 4.20 24.60
CA LEU A 189 5.89 4.56 23.26
C LEU A 189 7.43 4.47 23.04
N PRO A 190 8.31 4.83 23.99
CA PRO A 190 9.75 4.61 23.84
C PRO A 190 10.13 3.13 23.63
N SER A 191 9.48 2.19 24.32
CA SER A 191 9.70 0.76 24.14
C SER A 191 9.15 0.27 22.79
N ASP A 192 7.97 0.73 22.37
CA ASP A 192 7.42 0.45 21.03
C ASP A 192 8.40 0.91 19.93
N LEU A 193 8.99 2.11 20.09
CA LEU A 193 9.95 2.67 19.14
C LEU A 193 11.27 1.88 19.12
N ILE A 194 11.76 1.40 20.26
CA ILE A 194 12.93 0.51 20.33
C ILE A 194 12.62 -0.83 19.65
N GLU A 195 11.44 -1.41 19.87
CA GLU A 195 11.02 -2.65 19.19
C GLU A 195 11.03 -2.47 17.66
N ALA A 196 10.41 -1.40 17.16
CA ALA A 196 10.39 -1.11 15.73
C ALA A 196 11.79 -0.89 15.13
N LEU A 197 12.65 -0.12 15.81
CA LEU A 197 14.02 0.14 15.35
C LEU A 197 14.90 -1.12 15.38
N SER A 198 14.67 -2.04 16.33
CA SER A 198 15.37 -3.34 16.39
C SER A 198 15.05 -4.24 15.19
N ARG A 199 13.81 -4.18 14.68
CA ARG A 199 13.34 -4.99 13.55
C ARG A 199 13.88 -4.52 12.20
N ILE A 200 14.23 -3.23 12.07
CA ILE A 200 14.75 -2.62 10.82
C ILE A 200 16.11 -3.19 10.38
N ARG A 201 16.81 -4.00 11.22
CA ARG A 201 18.09 -4.66 10.90
C ARG A 201 19.19 -3.73 10.38
N TYR A 202 19.21 -2.48 10.84
CA TYR A 202 20.20 -1.49 10.44
C TYR A 202 21.42 -1.51 11.38
N GLU A 203 22.56 -2.00 10.87
CA GLU A 203 23.83 -2.10 11.63
C GLU A 203 24.61 -0.76 11.73
N GLY A 204 24.01 0.37 11.32
CA GLY A 204 24.65 1.70 11.29
C GLY A 204 24.30 2.63 12.45
N ILE A 205 24.67 3.91 12.32
CA ILE A 205 24.39 4.96 13.31
C ILE A 205 22.99 5.53 13.08
N PHE A 206 22.12 5.48 14.09
CA PHE A 206 20.77 6.02 14.00
C PHE A 206 20.79 7.57 14.09
N PRO A 207 19.98 8.27 13.26
CA PRO A 207 19.97 9.73 13.26
C PRO A 207 19.28 10.28 14.52
N ALA A 208 19.93 11.23 15.19
CA ALA A 208 19.49 11.80 16.46
C ALA A 208 18.32 12.82 16.34
N ARG A 209 17.44 12.67 15.36
CA ARG A 209 16.22 13.47 15.16
C ARG A 209 15.03 12.54 14.96
N ILE A 210 14.04 12.62 15.85
CA ILE A 210 12.79 11.87 15.77
C ILE A 210 11.68 12.84 15.39
N LEU A 211 10.93 12.55 14.32
CA LEU A 211 9.83 13.38 13.82
C LEU A 211 8.49 12.66 13.99
N LEU A 212 7.62 13.20 14.82
CA LEU A 212 6.28 12.66 15.11
C LEU A 212 5.22 13.29 14.20
N TYR A 213 4.35 12.47 13.64
CA TYR A 213 3.22 12.91 12.80
C TYR A 213 2.09 11.86 12.80
N GLY A 214 0.99 12.13 12.10
CA GLY A 214 -0.18 11.24 12.04
C GLY A 214 -1.33 11.70 12.93
N MET A 215 -1.64 10.94 13.98
CA MET A 215 -2.83 11.14 14.82
C MET A 215 -2.85 12.50 15.57
N PRO A 216 -3.82 13.40 15.28
CA PRO A 216 -3.92 14.70 15.96
C PRO A 216 -4.20 14.57 17.46
N GLY A 217 -3.68 15.51 18.24
CA GLY A 217 -3.91 15.61 19.69
C GLY A 217 -3.00 14.74 20.56
N GLU A 218 -2.36 13.71 20.00
CA GLU A 218 -1.49 12.79 20.76
C GLU A 218 0.02 13.05 20.54
N LEU A 219 0.38 13.84 19.52
CA LEU A 219 1.79 14.12 19.16
C LEU A 219 2.58 14.78 20.30
N ASP A 220 1.97 15.68 21.07
CA ASP A 220 2.63 16.38 22.19
C ASP A 220 2.90 15.44 23.39
N ALA A 221 1.95 14.54 23.70
CA ALA A 221 2.12 13.54 24.75
C ALA A 221 3.19 12.51 24.36
N ALA A 222 3.16 12.05 23.11
CA ALA A 222 4.18 11.19 22.53
C ALA A 222 5.57 11.84 22.54
N LYS A 223 5.66 13.13 22.22
CA LYS A 223 6.90 13.91 22.32
C LYS A 223 7.44 13.94 23.75
N GLN A 224 6.59 14.27 24.72
CA GLN A 224 6.99 14.32 26.14
C GLN A 224 7.48 12.96 26.66
N ALA A 225 6.85 11.86 26.27
CA ALA A 225 7.29 10.51 26.63
C ALA A 225 8.70 10.20 26.09
N LEU A 226 8.97 10.55 24.82
CA LEU A 226 10.26 10.32 24.17
C LEU A 226 11.37 11.27 24.64
N GLU A 227 11.04 12.51 25.03
CA GLU A 227 11.97 13.46 25.65
C GLU A 227 12.30 13.13 27.12
N ALA A 228 11.37 12.47 27.84
CA ALA A 228 11.58 12.02 29.21
C ALA A 228 12.35 10.69 29.33
N PHE A 229 12.45 9.92 28.23
CA PHE A 229 13.06 8.59 28.23
C PHE A 229 14.60 8.64 28.32
N ASN A 230 15.19 7.74 29.12
CA ASN A 230 16.64 7.69 29.33
C ASN A 230 17.37 6.88 28.26
N TRP A 231 17.53 7.47 27.08
CA TRP A 231 18.27 6.90 25.95
C TRP A 231 19.73 6.47 26.28
N GLN A 232 20.37 7.07 27.29
CA GLN A 232 21.74 6.71 27.69
C GLN A 232 21.81 5.36 28.44
N GLY A 233 20.75 4.99 29.16
CA GLY A 233 20.70 3.72 29.90
C GLY A 233 20.58 2.48 29.01
N VAL A 234 20.32 2.68 27.72
CA VAL A 234 20.03 1.62 26.74
C VAL A 234 21.17 1.45 25.72
N ALA A 235 22.02 2.47 25.54
CA ALA A 235 23.15 2.44 24.62
C ALA A 235 24.35 1.66 25.19
N GLY A 236 24.43 0.36 24.92
CA GLY A 236 25.61 -0.44 25.29
C GLY A 236 25.54 -1.95 25.05
N ASP A 237 24.35 -2.55 24.98
CA ASP A 237 24.20 -4.00 24.76
C ASP A 237 23.70 -4.31 23.35
N GLN A 238 24.55 -4.97 22.55
CA GLN A 238 24.17 -5.45 21.21
C GLN A 238 23.36 -6.76 21.24
N ALA A 239 23.25 -7.45 22.38
CA ALA A 239 22.43 -8.65 22.51
C ALA A 239 20.92 -8.35 22.63
N SER A 240 20.54 -7.12 22.97
CA SER A 240 19.15 -6.69 23.17
C SER A 240 18.59 -5.75 22.07
N GLY A 241 19.30 -5.60 20.94
CA GLY A 241 18.76 -5.06 19.68
C GLY A 241 18.53 -3.55 19.62
N ILE A 242 19.14 -2.78 20.53
CA ILE A 242 18.84 -1.35 20.71
C ILE A 242 19.54 -0.45 19.67
N PRO A 243 18.86 0.60 19.14
CA PRO A 243 19.47 1.56 18.21
C PRO A 243 20.67 2.32 18.82
N ASN A 244 21.79 2.31 18.11
CA ASN A 244 23.00 3.03 18.49
C ASN A 244 22.95 4.50 18.04
N PHE A 245 22.75 5.41 18.98
CA PHE A 245 22.73 6.85 18.77
C PHE A 245 24.06 7.53 19.17
N VAL A 246 24.69 8.27 18.25
CA VAL A 246 25.93 9.04 18.54
C VAL A 246 25.65 10.30 19.38
N HIS A 247 24.42 10.83 19.35
CA HIS A 247 23.95 11.95 20.15
C HIS A 247 22.57 11.62 20.72
N LEU A 248 22.22 12.18 21.89
CA LEU A 248 20.87 12.08 22.45
C LEU A 248 19.82 12.45 21.37
N PRO A 249 18.85 11.56 21.06
CA PRO A 249 17.85 11.86 20.04
C PRO A 249 16.93 13.00 20.50
N LYS A 250 16.71 13.96 19.62
CA LYS A 250 15.80 15.07 19.84
C LYS A 250 14.46 14.80 19.14
N THR A 251 13.36 14.87 19.89
CA THR A 251 12.01 14.66 19.36
C THR A 251 11.34 15.97 18.97
N GLU A 252 10.67 15.96 17.82
CA GLU A 252 9.97 17.11 17.25
C GLU A 252 8.62 16.62 16.71
N ALA A 253 7.53 17.33 17.05
CA ALA A 253 6.20 17.06 16.53
C ALA A 253 5.95 17.97 15.32
N LEU A 254 5.57 17.38 14.19
CA LEU A 254 5.19 18.11 12.98
C LEU A 254 3.75 18.64 13.10
N GLU A 255 3.36 19.56 12.21
CA GLU A 255 1.98 20.06 12.12
C GLU A 255 0.99 18.88 11.95
N THR A 256 -0.19 18.95 12.55
CA THR A 256 -1.18 17.84 12.55
C THR A 256 -1.73 17.53 11.15
N ASP A 257 -1.48 18.40 10.18
CA ASP A 257 -1.81 18.30 8.77
C ASP A 257 -0.55 18.34 7.87
N PHE A 258 0.64 18.10 8.45
CA PHE A 258 1.90 18.17 7.71
C PHE A 258 1.93 17.15 6.56
N ASP A 259 1.39 15.97 6.82
CA ASP A 259 1.25 14.83 5.92
C ASP A 259 0.30 15.09 4.75
N ILE A 260 -0.93 15.54 5.01
CA ILE A 260 -1.90 15.80 3.95
C ILE A 260 -1.45 16.95 3.02
N GLN A 261 -0.78 17.96 3.56
CA GLN A 261 -0.10 18.99 2.77
C GLN A 261 1.09 18.41 1.96
N ALA A 262 1.87 17.50 2.54
CA ALA A 262 3.00 16.86 1.85
C ALA A 262 2.55 15.98 0.68
N ILE A 263 1.46 15.22 0.85
CA ILE A 263 0.83 14.41 -0.20
C ILE A 263 0.33 15.30 -1.36
N ALA A 264 -0.30 16.44 -1.03
CA ALA A 264 -0.71 17.43 -2.04
C ALA A 264 0.48 18.00 -2.82
N LEU A 265 1.57 18.38 -2.14
CA LEU A 265 2.79 18.89 -2.76
C LEU A 265 3.47 17.86 -3.69
N ALA A 266 3.63 16.62 -3.21
CA ALA A 266 4.26 15.55 -3.98
C ALA A 266 3.40 15.15 -5.20
N GLY A 267 2.09 14.91 -5.01
CA GLY A 267 1.18 14.59 -6.10
C GLY A 267 1.03 15.71 -7.13
N GLY A 268 0.98 16.95 -6.67
CA GLY A 268 0.90 18.11 -7.54
C GLY A 268 2.16 18.35 -8.37
N ARG A 269 3.34 17.93 -7.89
CA ARG A 269 4.58 17.98 -8.66
C ARG A 269 4.53 17.04 -9.87
N GLU A 270 4.15 15.78 -9.66
CA GLU A 270 4.04 14.80 -10.76
C GLU A 270 2.99 15.23 -11.79
N ILE A 271 1.85 15.77 -11.34
CA ILE A 271 0.79 16.31 -12.22
C ILE A 271 1.25 17.57 -12.98
N ALA A 272 2.00 18.48 -12.33
CA ALA A 272 2.56 19.67 -12.99
C ALA A 272 3.61 19.30 -14.05
N GLN A 273 4.46 18.31 -13.77
CA GLN A 273 5.44 17.80 -14.74
C GLN A 273 4.75 17.09 -15.91
N ALA A 274 3.76 16.24 -15.66
CA ALA A 274 2.97 15.56 -16.69
C ALA A 274 2.17 16.53 -17.59
N THR A 275 1.78 17.70 -17.07
CA THR A 275 1.10 18.76 -17.84
C THR A 275 2.06 19.73 -18.54
N GLY A 276 3.37 19.50 -18.46
CA GLY A 276 4.39 20.30 -19.16
C GLY A 276 4.62 21.69 -18.56
N ILE A 277 4.15 21.93 -17.34
CA ILE A 277 4.35 23.20 -16.63
C ILE A 277 5.81 23.26 -16.16
N LYS A 278 6.58 24.20 -16.73
CA LYS A 278 7.96 24.42 -16.27
C LYS A 278 7.96 25.00 -14.86
N GLU A 279 8.53 24.22 -13.95
CA GLU A 279 8.77 24.56 -12.54
C GLU A 279 9.62 25.84 -12.45
N VAL A 280 9.12 26.84 -11.70
CA VAL A 280 9.97 27.90 -11.15
C VAL A 280 10.49 27.34 -9.84
N SER A 281 11.80 27.09 -9.76
CA SER A 281 12.37 26.43 -8.58
C SER A 281 12.21 27.31 -7.33
N ALA A 282 11.95 26.66 -6.19
CA ALA A 282 11.71 27.34 -4.92
C ALA A 282 12.93 28.14 -4.40
N ASP A 283 14.11 27.90 -4.98
CA ASP A 283 15.39 28.56 -4.69
C ASP A 283 15.35 30.10 -4.78
N LEU A 284 14.33 30.68 -5.44
CA LEU A 284 14.19 32.11 -5.71
C LEU A 284 13.23 32.87 -4.77
N LEU A 285 12.68 32.23 -3.72
CA LEU A 285 11.73 32.87 -2.79
C LEU A 285 12.23 33.04 -1.35
N LEU A 286 13.55 33.01 -1.14
CA LEU A 286 14.14 33.45 0.13
C LEU A 286 14.10 35.00 0.23
N PRO A 287 13.62 35.59 1.36
CA PRO A 287 13.73 37.02 1.60
C PRO A 287 15.20 37.45 1.79
N PRO A 288 15.54 38.73 1.54
CA PRO A 288 16.94 39.19 1.43
C PRO A 288 17.75 39.04 2.72
N GLU A 289 19.05 38.81 2.54
CA GLU A 289 20.02 38.48 3.59
C GLU A 289 20.10 39.52 4.72
N ALA A 290 20.14 39.03 5.96
CA ALA A 290 20.88 39.70 7.04
C ALA A 290 22.37 39.32 6.91
N PRO A 291 23.33 40.24 7.12
CA PRO A 291 24.69 40.07 6.59
C PRO A 291 25.50 38.97 7.29
N LEU A 292 26.05 38.07 6.46
CA LEU A 292 27.09 37.12 6.84
C LEU A 292 28.36 37.85 7.28
N VAL A 293 28.74 37.71 8.55
CA VAL A 293 30.11 38.04 9.00
C VAL A 293 31.04 36.94 8.48
N GLN A 294 31.94 37.30 7.58
CA GLN A 294 32.90 36.37 6.99
C GLN A 294 33.92 35.86 8.03
N ALA A 295 34.05 34.55 8.13
CA ALA A 295 35.17 33.88 8.77
C ALA A 295 35.93 33.06 7.72
N THR A 296 37.09 33.56 7.31
CA THR A 296 37.87 33.05 6.18
C THR A 296 38.52 31.68 6.47
N LEU A 297 38.68 30.86 5.43
CA LEU A 297 39.56 29.69 5.45
C LEU A 297 40.98 30.08 5.88
N VAL A 298 41.49 29.44 6.94
CA VAL A 298 42.92 29.44 7.31
C VAL A 298 43.34 27.99 7.60
N ALA A 299 44.57 27.66 7.25
CA ALA A 299 45.13 26.31 7.33
C ALA A 299 45.58 25.94 8.76
N ALA A 300 46.18 24.75 8.88
CA ALA A 300 46.67 24.18 10.13
C ALA A 300 47.89 24.91 10.75
N ASP A 301 48.27 24.41 11.93
CA ASP A 301 49.38 24.80 12.83
C ASP A 301 49.04 25.81 13.94
N GLN A 302 49.89 25.85 14.97
CA GLN A 302 49.85 26.68 16.20
C GLN A 302 48.81 26.25 17.26
N ALA A 303 49.05 25.09 17.89
CA ALA A 303 48.41 24.68 19.15
C ALA A 303 49.40 24.31 20.29
N GLU A 304 50.69 24.59 20.15
CA GLU A 304 51.65 24.49 21.26
C GLU A 304 51.65 25.76 22.13
N LYS A 305 50.93 25.74 23.27
CA LYS A 305 51.24 26.39 24.57
C LYS A 305 49.98 26.66 25.43
N MET A 306 49.43 25.61 26.03
CA MET A 306 48.80 25.62 27.37
C MET A 306 48.72 24.16 27.81
N GLY A 307 49.47 23.65 28.78
CA GLY A 307 50.24 24.33 29.81
C GLY A 307 50.13 23.66 31.19
N PHE A 308 49.67 22.41 31.27
CA PHE A 308 49.42 21.71 32.53
C PHE A 308 50.06 20.32 32.56
N VAL A 309 50.85 20.08 33.60
CA VAL A 309 51.45 18.79 33.98
C VAL A 309 50.51 18.11 35.00
N LYS A 310 50.47 16.77 35.04
CA LYS A 310 49.59 16.04 35.95
C LYS A 310 50.27 14.81 36.57
N ASP A 311 50.46 14.84 37.88
CA ASP A 311 50.52 13.66 38.76
C ASP A 311 50.30 14.09 40.22
N GLN A 312 49.50 13.33 40.98
CA GLN A 312 49.26 13.39 42.45
C GLN A 312 48.62 14.69 43.04
N ASP A 313 47.91 14.71 44.17
CA ASP A 313 47.01 13.78 44.93
C ASP A 313 46.32 14.64 46.05
N ILE A 314 45.22 14.37 46.77
CA ILE A 314 44.32 13.20 46.94
C ILE A 314 42.84 13.68 46.70
N ILE A 315 41.71 13.41 47.40
CA ILE A 315 41.30 12.74 48.67
C ILE A 315 40.08 11.81 48.41
N GLN A 316 39.87 10.85 49.31
CA GLN A 316 38.83 9.80 49.35
C GLN A 316 37.36 10.28 49.42
N GLN A 317 36.45 9.43 48.90
CA GLN A 317 35.25 9.04 49.65
C GLN A 317 34.87 7.57 49.38
N THR A 318 34.29 6.89 50.37
CA THR A 318 34.13 5.43 50.39
C THR A 318 32.78 4.98 49.82
N LEU A 319 32.77 3.99 48.92
CA LEU A 319 31.61 3.15 48.62
C LEU A 319 32.02 1.66 48.58
N VAL A 320 31.04 0.78 48.80
CA VAL A 320 31.25 -0.65 49.09
C VAL A 320 31.16 -1.49 47.81
N GLU A 321 32.16 -2.34 47.59
CA GLU A 321 32.21 -3.29 46.48
C GLU A 321 31.24 -4.49 46.70
N PRO A 322 30.34 -4.81 45.75
CA PRO A 322 29.51 -6.01 45.82
C PRO A 322 30.34 -7.29 45.67
N LYS A 323 30.19 -8.22 46.61
CA LYS A 323 30.97 -9.46 46.67
C LYS A 323 30.35 -10.56 45.80
N GLU A 324 30.80 -10.70 44.56
CA GLU A 324 30.45 -11.83 43.70
C GLU A 324 30.98 -13.19 44.22
N PRO A 325 30.33 -14.32 43.86
CA PRO A 325 30.60 -15.61 44.47
C PRO A 325 31.89 -16.27 43.98
N ILE A 326 32.61 -16.90 44.92
CA ILE A 326 33.85 -17.62 44.64
C ILE A 326 33.56 -18.88 43.80
N ALA A 327 33.85 -18.84 42.50
CA ALA A 327 33.80 -20.00 41.63
C ALA A 327 34.76 -21.11 42.12
N VAL A 328 34.20 -22.22 42.60
CA VAL A 328 34.95 -23.33 43.18
C VAL A 328 35.70 -24.08 42.08
N ARG A 329 36.99 -23.77 41.89
CA ARG A 329 37.88 -24.54 41.01
C ARG A 329 37.93 -26.00 41.47
N PRO A 330 37.58 -27.00 40.64
CA PRO A 330 37.72 -28.40 41.01
C PRO A 330 39.21 -28.73 41.21
N LYS A 331 39.56 -29.24 42.39
CA LYS A 331 40.95 -29.64 42.69
C LYS A 331 41.31 -30.88 41.88
N PHE A 332 42.23 -30.73 40.93
CA PHE A 332 42.69 -31.81 40.06
C PHE A 332 43.55 -32.82 40.85
N CYS A 333 42.88 -33.82 41.44
CA CYS A 333 43.55 -34.90 42.18
C CYS A 333 44.21 -35.89 41.22
N LEU A 334 45.50 -35.68 40.92
CA LEU A 334 46.31 -36.65 40.21
C LEU A 334 46.36 -37.99 40.98
N PRO A 335 46.13 -39.15 40.32
CA PRO A 335 46.21 -40.44 40.97
C PRO A 335 47.64 -40.75 41.42
N ARG A 336 47.79 -41.27 42.65
CA ARG A 336 49.10 -41.62 43.23
C ARG A 336 49.69 -42.87 42.57
N LEU A 337 50.38 -42.67 41.44
CA LEU A 337 51.24 -43.68 40.81
C LEU A 337 52.30 -44.19 41.79
N LYS A 338 52.21 -45.47 42.17
CA LYS A 338 53.20 -46.16 43.01
C LYS A 338 54.44 -46.52 42.17
N LEU A 339 55.40 -45.61 42.11
CA LEU A 339 56.70 -45.87 41.45
C LEU A 339 57.49 -46.97 42.20
N PRO A 340 58.07 -47.96 41.50
CA PRO A 340 58.90 -48.99 42.12
C PRO A 340 60.22 -48.41 42.63
N ARG A 341 60.66 -48.83 43.83
CA ARG A 341 61.93 -48.40 44.44
C ARG A 341 63.13 -49.13 43.85
N PHE A 342 63.61 -48.68 42.69
CA PHE A 342 64.90 -49.11 42.16
C PHE A 342 66.06 -48.45 42.92
N ALA A 343 66.95 -49.26 43.49
CA ALA A 343 68.19 -48.80 44.12
C ALA A 343 69.26 -48.55 43.03
N LEU A 344 69.39 -47.31 42.59
CA LEU A 344 70.40 -46.86 41.62
C LEU A 344 71.36 -45.85 42.26
N PRO A 345 72.63 -45.79 41.82
CA PRO A 345 73.63 -44.91 42.43
C PRO A 345 73.29 -43.43 42.26
N LYS A 346 73.68 -42.61 43.24
CA LYS A 346 73.34 -41.17 43.37
C LYS A 346 73.82 -40.26 42.22
N ALA A 347 74.51 -40.79 41.21
CA ALA A 347 74.86 -40.09 39.98
C ALA A 347 73.85 -40.31 38.84
N SER A 348 73.20 -41.49 38.74
CA SER A 348 72.38 -41.84 37.57
C SER A 348 71.00 -41.17 37.55
N TRP A 349 70.39 -40.89 38.71
CA TRP A 349 69.06 -40.27 38.80
C TRP A 349 69.00 -38.90 38.11
N LEU A 350 70.06 -38.11 38.21
CA LEU A 350 70.17 -36.78 37.61
C LEU A 350 70.22 -36.85 36.07
N LEU A 351 70.97 -37.82 35.54
CA LEU A 351 71.07 -38.06 34.10
C LEU A 351 69.74 -38.59 33.54
N ILE A 352 69.08 -39.50 34.25
CA ILE A 352 67.72 -39.99 33.91
C ILE A 352 66.71 -38.83 33.94
N ALA A 353 66.76 -37.95 34.94
CA ALA A 353 65.88 -36.79 35.02
C ALA A 353 66.09 -35.80 33.86
N VAL A 354 67.34 -35.55 33.44
CA VAL A 354 67.66 -34.72 32.27
C VAL A 354 67.16 -35.37 30.97
N VAL A 355 67.31 -36.69 30.80
CA VAL A 355 66.76 -37.40 29.63
C VAL A 355 65.22 -37.36 29.61
N ILE A 356 64.56 -37.56 30.75
CA ILE A 356 63.10 -37.44 30.85
C ILE A 356 62.65 -36.00 30.56
N PHE A 357 63.37 -34.99 31.05
CA PHE A 357 63.07 -33.59 30.75
C PHE A 357 63.25 -33.25 29.26
N LEU A 358 64.29 -33.78 28.61
CA LEU A 358 64.50 -33.63 27.16
C LEU A 358 63.43 -34.36 26.33
N VAL A 359 63.03 -35.58 26.71
CA VAL A 359 61.98 -36.33 26.01
C VAL A 359 60.60 -35.70 26.22
N LEU A 360 60.25 -35.28 27.43
CA LEU A 360 59.00 -34.57 27.70
C LEU A 360 58.99 -33.17 27.08
N GLY A 361 60.10 -32.43 27.12
CA GLY A 361 60.24 -31.13 26.47
C GLY A 361 60.16 -31.23 24.94
N GLY A 362 60.81 -32.22 24.34
CA GLY A 362 60.72 -32.54 22.91
C GLY A 362 59.31 -32.98 22.51
N GLY A 363 58.66 -33.83 23.31
CA GLY A 363 57.25 -34.23 23.12
C GLY A 363 56.28 -33.06 23.23
N LEU A 364 56.45 -32.18 24.22
CA LEU A 364 55.64 -30.98 24.40
C LEU A 364 55.85 -29.97 23.27
N THR A 365 57.08 -29.72 22.83
CA THR A 365 57.38 -28.78 21.73
C THR A 365 56.94 -29.29 20.36
N THR A 366 57.07 -30.59 20.08
CA THR A 366 56.53 -31.19 18.85
C THR A 366 55.00 -31.21 18.86
N ALA A 367 54.34 -31.63 19.96
CA ALA A 367 52.90 -31.53 20.10
C ALA A 367 52.40 -30.08 19.96
N PHE A 368 53.08 -29.12 20.57
CA PHE A 368 52.77 -27.69 20.49
C PHE A 368 52.80 -27.12 19.06
N TRP A 369 53.65 -27.64 18.17
CA TRP A 369 53.67 -27.22 16.77
C TRP A 369 52.71 -28.01 15.86
N TYR A 370 52.43 -29.29 16.18
CA TYR A 370 51.79 -30.23 15.25
C TYR A 370 50.29 -30.45 15.55
N LEU A 371 49.90 -30.33 16.83
CA LEU A 371 48.55 -30.59 17.33
C LEU A 371 47.53 -29.45 17.14
N PRO A 372 47.87 -28.14 17.20
CA PRO A 372 46.87 -27.08 17.09
C PRO A 372 46.18 -27.08 15.73
N LYS A 373 44.85 -27.05 15.72
CA LYS A 373 44.02 -26.78 14.54
C LYS A 373 43.14 -25.55 14.77
N ALA A 374 42.75 -24.90 13.68
CA ALA A 374 41.78 -23.82 13.66
C ALA A 374 40.78 -24.03 12.52
N GLN A 375 39.53 -23.66 12.75
CA GLN A 375 38.48 -23.58 11.75
C GLN A 375 38.08 -22.10 11.66
N VAL A 376 38.16 -21.55 10.46
CA VAL A 376 37.79 -20.17 10.15
C VAL A 376 36.49 -20.22 9.35
N THR A 377 35.37 -19.89 9.99
CA THR A 377 34.10 -19.66 9.30
C THR A 377 34.12 -18.22 8.80
N ILE A 378 33.88 -18.00 7.51
CA ILE A 378 33.77 -16.67 6.91
C ILE A 378 32.32 -16.46 6.46
N PHE A 379 31.69 -15.39 6.91
CA PHE A 379 30.36 -14.95 6.50
C PHE A 379 30.49 -13.95 5.36
N LEU A 380 29.83 -14.24 4.24
CA LEU A 380 29.98 -13.50 2.99
C LEU A 380 28.82 -12.52 2.77
N THR A 381 29.15 -11.34 2.25
CA THR A 381 28.16 -10.38 1.75
C THR A 381 27.85 -10.73 0.29
N PRO A 382 26.67 -11.27 -0.05
CA PRO A 382 26.32 -11.58 -1.44
C PRO A 382 26.16 -10.31 -2.28
N GLN A 383 26.55 -10.35 -3.55
CA GLN A 383 26.23 -9.31 -4.52
C GLN A 383 24.94 -9.65 -5.24
N VAL A 384 23.97 -8.73 -5.24
CA VAL A 384 22.74 -8.90 -6.02
C VAL A 384 23.02 -8.67 -7.50
N LEU A 385 22.63 -9.63 -8.35
CA LEU A 385 22.50 -9.46 -9.79
C LEU A 385 21.00 -9.42 -10.12
N GLU A 386 20.59 -8.43 -10.89
CA GLU A 386 19.21 -8.21 -11.31
C GLU A 386 19.20 -7.93 -12.82
N LYS A 387 18.46 -8.73 -13.59
CA LYS A 387 18.37 -8.69 -15.05
C LYS A 387 16.92 -8.95 -15.51
N GLU A 388 16.55 -8.34 -16.63
CA GLU A 388 15.23 -8.42 -17.25
C GLU A 388 15.35 -9.14 -18.61
N PHE A 389 14.49 -10.12 -18.87
CA PHE A 389 14.54 -10.95 -20.09
C PHE A 389 13.17 -11.13 -20.73
N MET A 390 13.06 -10.89 -22.04
CA MET A 390 11.87 -11.28 -22.80
C MET A 390 11.99 -12.75 -23.24
N VAL A 391 11.18 -13.63 -22.63
CA VAL A 391 11.11 -15.07 -22.93
C VAL A 391 9.81 -15.40 -23.67
N ARG A 392 9.90 -16.19 -24.73
CA ARG A 392 8.75 -16.55 -25.60
C ARG A 392 8.38 -18.03 -25.45
N LEU A 393 7.24 -18.31 -24.82
CA LEU A 393 6.64 -19.64 -24.82
C LEU A 393 5.91 -19.87 -26.16
N ASP A 394 6.30 -20.92 -26.88
CA ASP A 394 5.80 -21.21 -28.23
C ASP A 394 5.33 -22.68 -28.33
N PRO A 395 4.01 -22.94 -28.37
CA PRO A 395 3.46 -24.30 -28.47
C PRO A 395 3.78 -25.04 -29.77
N SER A 396 4.40 -24.39 -30.75
CA SER A 396 4.85 -25.03 -32.00
C SER A 396 6.32 -25.51 -31.96
N LEU A 397 7.09 -25.12 -30.94
CA LEU A 397 8.46 -25.59 -30.74
C LEU A 397 8.50 -26.96 -30.06
N SER A 398 9.36 -27.84 -30.54
CA SER A 398 9.66 -29.15 -29.93
C SER A 398 10.96 -29.16 -29.11
N LYS A 399 11.70 -28.04 -29.09
CA LYS A 399 12.95 -27.81 -28.34
C LYS A 399 13.13 -26.33 -28.06
N ALA A 400 13.87 -26.00 -27.01
CA ALA A 400 14.26 -24.62 -26.70
C ALA A 400 15.17 -24.03 -27.80
N ASP A 401 14.90 -22.79 -28.19
CA ASP A 401 15.78 -21.97 -29.02
C ASP A 401 16.47 -20.91 -28.14
N LYS A 402 17.67 -21.25 -27.69
CA LYS A 402 18.49 -20.38 -26.83
C LYS A 402 18.91 -19.06 -27.50
N LYS A 403 18.81 -18.91 -28.82
CA LYS A 403 19.20 -17.66 -29.52
C LYS A 403 18.09 -16.62 -29.61
N ASN A 404 16.84 -17.06 -29.58
CA ASN A 404 15.65 -16.21 -29.66
C ASN A 404 14.86 -16.21 -28.34
N LEU A 405 15.51 -16.61 -27.23
CA LEU A 405 14.93 -16.78 -25.89
C LEU A 405 13.56 -17.47 -25.90
N ALA A 406 13.43 -18.54 -26.70
CA ALA A 406 12.15 -19.21 -26.91
C ALA A 406 12.13 -20.64 -26.35
N LEU A 407 11.03 -21.02 -25.72
CA LEU A 407 10.85 -22.33 -25.07
C LEU A 407 9.64 -23.07 -25.64
N PRO A 408 9.69 -24.42 -25.69
CA PRO A 408 8.52 -25.23 -26.02
C PRO A 408 7.48 -25.11 -24.91
N ALA A 409 6.20 -25.07 -25.29
CA ALA A 409 5.08 -25.00 -24.36
C ALA A 409 4.03 -26.07 -24.68
N GLU A 410 3.38 -26.61 -23.65
CA GLU A 410 2.32 -27.61 -23.77
C GLU A 410 0.95 -26.98 -23.44
N GLU A 411 0.00 -27.04 -24.37
CA GLU A 411 -1.38 -26.58 -24.16
C GLU A 411 -2.19 -27.62 -23.37
N ILE A 412 -2.20 -27.50 -22.04
CA ILE A 412 -3.01 -28.37 -21.19
C ILE A 412 -4.44 -27.85 -21.16
N LYS A 413 -5.40 -28.75 -21.43
CA LYS A 413 -6.84 -28.43 -21.56
C LYS A 413 -7.66 -29.22 -20.56
N LEU A 414 -8.38 -28.52 -19.69
CA LEU A 414 -9.27 -29.11 -18.69
C LEU A 414 -10.70 -28.61 -18.91
N VAL A 415 -11.68 -29.48 -18.72
CA VAL A 415 -13.11 -29.13 -18.79
C VAL A 415 -13.67 -29.22 -17.39
N GLU A 416 -14.22 -28.10 -16.92
CA GLU A 416 -14.80 -27.91 -15.60
C GLU A 416 -16.32 -27.71 -15.75
N GLU A 417 -17.11 -28.26 -14.83
CA GLU A 417 -18.57 -28.21 -14.85
C GLU A 417 -19.11 -28.14 -13.43
N GLY A 418 -20.05 -27.25 -13.19
CA GLY A 418 -20.60 -27.02 -11.85
C GLY A 418 -21.80 -26.08 -11.84
N GLN A 419 -22.35 -25.91 -10.65
CA GLN A 419 -23.55 -25.12 -10.39
C GLN A 419 -23.33 -24.21 -9.19
N LYS A 420 -23.84 -22.97 -9.27
CA LYS A 420 -23.78 -21.97 -8.20
C LYS A 420 -25.13 -21.24 -8.10
N THR A 421 -25.54 -20.86 -6.89
CA THR A 421 -26.83 -20.20 -6.64
C THR A 421 -26.59 -18.95 -5.79
N ALA A 422 -27.32 -17.87 -6.10
CA ALA A 422 -27.28 -16.60 -5.38
C ALA A 422 -28.71 -16.09 -5.09
N PRO A 423 -28.92 -15.30 -4.03
CA PRO A 423 -30.18 -14.61 -3.81
C PRO A 423 -30.38 -13.51 -4.87
N THR A 424 -31.63 -13.27 -5.26
CA THR A 424 -32.00 -12.19 -6.19
C THR A 424 -32.00 -10.83 -5.49
N THR A 425 -31.51 -9.78 -6.15
CA THR A 425 -31.42 -8.42 -5.57
C THR A 425 -32.45 -7.44 -6.12
N GLY A 426 -33.08 -7.75 -7.25
CA GLY A 426 -34.16 -6.93 -7.80
C GLY A 426 -35.43 -7.01 -6.97
N THR A 427 -36.16 -5.90 -6.85
CA THR A 427 -37.53 -5.91 -6.30
C THR A 427 -38.52 -5.28 -7.28
N LYS A 428 -39.79 -5.67 -7.16
CA LYS A 428 -40.88 -5.24 -8.02
C LYS A 428 -42.16 -5.12 -7.22
N LEU A 429 -42.80 -3.94 -7.27
CA LEU A 429 -44.13 -3.76 -6.71
C LEU A 429 -45.18 -4.34 -7.67
N ILE A 430 -46.01 -5.26 -7.18
CA ILE A 430 -47.12 -5.85 -7.94
C ILE A 430 -48.42 -5.83 -7.13
N GLY A 431 -49.55 -5.75 -7.82
CA GLY A 431 -50.88 -5.61 -7.22
C GLY A 431 -51.85 -4.93 -8.16
N GLU A 432 -53.03 -4.57 -7.64
CA GLU A 432 -54.12 -3.97 -8.42
C GLU A 432 -54.26 -2.46 -8.14
N PRO A 433 -54.64 -1.66 -9.15
CA PRO A 433 -55.00 -0.24 -8.94
C PRO A 433 -56.40 -0.13 -8.35
N ALA A 434 -56.60 0.83 -7.44
CA ALA A 434 -57.92 1.10 -6.88
C ALA A 434 -58.90 1.58 -7.96
N LYS A 435 -60.16 1.15 -7.85
CA LYS A 435 -61.25 1.49 -8.77
C LYS A 435 -62.49 1.97 -8.02
N GLY A 436 -63.35 2.68 -8.72
CA GLY A 436 -64.67 3.03 -8.23
C GLY A 436 -65.36 4.07 -9.10
N LYS A 437 -66.28 4.83 -8.49
CA LYS A 437 -67.12 5.80 -9.22
C LYS A 437 -66.98 7.21 -8.67
N VAL A 438 -66.90 8.17 -9.58
CA VAL A 438 -66.82 9.59 -9.29
C VAL A 438 -67.93 10.32 -10.03
N THR A 439 -68.64 11.22 -9.35
CA THR A 439 -69.57 12.16 -9.99
C THR A 439 -68.78 13.42 -10.36
N ILE A 440 -68.78 13.80 -11.64
CA ILE A 440 -68.24 15.08 -12.09
C ILE A 440 -69.36 16.12 -12.06
N TYR A 441 -69.07 17.28 -11.47
CA TYR A 441 -69.93 18.45 -11.34
C TYR A 441 -69.42 19.56 -12.28
N ASN A 442 -70.34 20.19 -13.02
CA ASN A 442 -70.06 21.30 -13.93
C ASN A 442 -70.79 22.56 -13.44
N GLY A 443 -70.01 23.56 -13.04
CA GLY A 443 -70.46 24.89 -12.63
C GLY A 443 -70.56 25.90 -13.76
N THR A 444 -70.33 25.49 -15.02
CA THR A 444 -70.33 26.40 -16.18
C THR A 444 -71.63 26.33 -16.99
N THR A 445 -71.91 27.37 -17.77
CA THR A 445 -73.10 27.49 -18.62
C THR A 445 -73.04 26.67 -19.92
N GLN A 446 -72.00 25.85 -20.12
CA GLN A 446 -71.84 25.01 -21.31
C GLN A 446 -71.69 23.53 -20.92
N ALA A 447 -72.24 22.62 -21.72
CA ALA A 447 -71.99 21.19 -21.55
C ALA A 447 -70.56 20.84 -21.96
N LYS A 448 -69.92 19.90 -21.26
CA LYS A 448 -68.52 19.52 -21.46
C LYS A 448 -68.34 18.02 -21.52
N THR A 449 -67.67 17.55 -22.56
CA THR A 449 -67.20 16.15 -22.66
C THR A 449 -65.76 16.05 -22.18
N PHE A 450 -65.52 15.07 -21.32
CA PHE A 450 -64.20 14.58 -20.93
C PHE A 450 -63.97 13.24 -21.61
N LEU A 451 -62.75 13.01 -22.10
CA LEU A 451 -62.40 11.78 -22.81
C LEU A 451 -61.95 10.69 -21.81
N ALA A 452 -62.05 9.43 -22.21
CA ALA A 452 -61.39 8.33 -21.50
C ALA A 452 -59.88 8.61 -21.42
N GLY A 453 -59.26 8.23 -20.30
CA GLY A 453 -57.86 8.56 -19.99
C GLY A 453 -57.62 9.97 -19.44
N ALA A 454 -58.64 10.83 -19.30
CA ALA A 454 -58.47 12.13 -18.67
C ALA A 454 -58.11 12.00 -17.19
N GLU A 455 -57.11 12.77 -16.74
CA GLU A 455 -56.60 12.72 -15.36
C GLU A 455 -57.40 13.60 -14.39
N ILE A 456 -57.72 13.01 -13.24
CA ILE A 456 -58.28 13.68 -12.07
C ILE A 456 -57.37 13.44 -10.85
N THR A 457 -57.17 14.46 -10.03
CA THR A 457 -56.24 14.44 -8.89
C THR A 457 -56.99 14.69 -7.59
N SER A 458 -56.88 13.78 -6.63
CA SER A 458 -57.52 13.91 -5.31
C SER A 458 -56.99 15.11 -4.52
N THR A 459 -57.67 15.49 -3.43
CA THR A 459 -57.13 16.40 -2.41
C THR A 459 -55.83 15.91 -1.77
N SER A 460 -55.56 14.59 -1.77
CA SER A 460 -54.31 13.97 -1.33
C SER A 460 -53.21 13.89 -2.40
N GLY A 461 -53.44 14.42 -3.61
CA GLY A 461 -52.44 14.42 -4.70
C GLY A 461 -52.33 13.13 -5.51
N LEU A 462 -53.24 12.16 -5.29
CA LEU A 462 -53.26 10.89 -6.03
C LEU A 462 -54.01 11.04 -7.35
N VAL A 463 -53.46 10.48 -8.42
CA VAL A 463 -53.99 10.59 -9.79
C VAL A 463 -54.80 9.36 -10.17
N PHE A 464 -55.97 9.60 -10.76
CA PHE A 464 -56.89 8.61 -11.32
C PHE A 464 -57.22 9.01 -12.75
N THR A 465 -57.46 8.02 -13.61
CA THR A 465 -57.90 8.23 -15.00
C THR A 465 -59.37 7.84 -15.14
N LEU A 466 -60.09 8.54 -16.03
CA LEU A 466 -61.44 8.14 -16.43
C LEU A 466 -61.37 6.87 -17.30
N ASP A 467 -62.13 5.82 -16.95
CA ASP A 467 -62.18 4.60 -17.76
C ASP A 467 -62.95 4.82 -19.08
N GLU A 468 -63.91 5.75 -19.07
CA GLU A 468 -64.83 6.03 -20.19
C GLU A 468 -64.96 7.54 -20.46
N ALA A 469 -65.39 7.89 -21.67
CA ALA A 469 -65.66 9.28 -22.04
C ALA A 469 -67.03 9.74 -21.51
N VAL A 470 -67.07 10.77 -20.68
CA VAL A 470 -68.27 11.26 -20.00
C VAL A 470 -68.62 12.68 -20.43
N THR A 471 -69.89 12.92 -20.75
CA THR A 471 -70.41 14.27 -21.00
C THR A 471 -71.21 14.74 -19.79
N VAL A 472 -70.87 15.91 -19.28
CA VAL A 472 -71.56 16.60 -18.18
C VAL A 472 -72.36 17.74 -18.77
N ALA A 473 -73.65 17.81 -18.46
CA ALA A 473 -74.53 18.91 -18.87
C ALA A 473 -74.04 20.25 -18.28
N SER A 474 -74.53 21.37 -18.81
CA SER A 474 -74.33 22.68 -18.21
C SER A 474 -74.99 22.79 -16.83
N GLN A 475 -74.57 23.77 -16.05
CA GLN A 475 -75.31 24.27 -14.90
C GLN A 475 -76.74 24.68 -15.31
N SER A 476 -77.67 24.58 -14.36
CA SER A 476 -79.11 24.86 -14.50
C SER A 476 -79.61 25.70 -13.32
N GLY A 477 -80.91 26.01 -13.25
CA GLY A 477 -81.48 26.84 -12.18
C GLY A 477 -81.58 28.32 -12.53
N THR A 478 -81.52 29.19 -11.52
CA THR A 478 -81.58 30.65 -11.70
C THR A 478 -80.26 31.32 -11.33
N ALA A 479 -80.10 32.61 -11.64
CA ALA A 479 -78.92 33.37 -11.23
C ALA A 479 -78.81 33.58 -9.69
N ALA A 480 -79.85 33.27 -8.93
CA ALA A 480 -79.83 33.27 -7.46
C ALA A 480 -79.52 31.88 -6.89
N ASP A 481 -80.11 30.82 -7.49
CA ASP A 481 -79.98 29.43 -7.08
C ASP A 481 -79.55 28.55 -8.27
N PRO A 482 -78.24 28.38 -8.52
CA PRO A 482 -77.73 27.66 -9.69
C PRO A 482 -77.29 26.23 -9.36
N THR A 483 -77.96 25.23 -9.95
CA THR A 483 -77.71 23.80 -9.73
C THR A 483 -76.68 23.24 -10.73
N PRO A 484 -75.50 22.75 -10.28
CA PRO A 484 -74.47 22.19 -11.17
C PRO A 484 -74.96 21.00 -11.99
N GLY A 485 -74.53 20.92 -13.25
CA GLY A 485 -74.72 19.72 -14.06
C GLY A 485 -73.90 18.55 -13.50
N GLN A 486 -74.44 17.33 -13.51
CA GLN A 486 -73.82 16.16 -12.90
C GLN A 486 -73.79 14.96 -13.87
N SER A 487 -72.73 14.16 -13.80
CA SER A 487 -72.63 12.88 -14.50
C SER A 487 -71.70 11.93 -13.72
N GLU A 488 -71.94 10.62 -13.76
CA GLU A 488 -71.13 9.61 -13.08
C GLU A 488 -70.27 8.81 -14.07
N VAL A 489 -69.04 8.51 -13.66
CA VAL A 489 -68.05 7.81 -14.48
C VAL A 489 -67.21 6.86 -13.61
N ASN A 490 -66.76 5.75 -14.19
CA ASN A 490 -65.82 4.83 -13.55
C ASN A 490 -64.39 5.39 -13.64
N VAL A 491 -63.59 5.18 -12.60
CA VAL A 491 -62.18 5.62 -12.56
C VAL A 491 -61.27 4.51 -12.06
N THR A 492 -60.05 4.47 -12.60
CA THR A 492 -58.96 3.60 -12.16
C THR A 492 -57.77 4.46 -11.67
N ALA A 493 -57.12 4.06 -10.59
CA ALA A 493 -55.92 4.74 -10.08
C ALA A 493 -54.73 4.58 -11.05
N ALA A 494 -53.97 5.66 -11.28
CA ALA A 494 -52.80 5.64 -12.15
C ALA A 494 -51.59 4.90 -11.53
N LYS A 495 -51.66 4.56 -10.24
CA LYS A 495 -50.70 3.72 -9.53
C LYS A 495 -51.43 2.56 -8.83
N ILE A 496 -50.77 1.42 -8.75
CA ILE A 496 -51.19 0.30 -7.89
C ILE A 496 -50.95 0.65 -6.41
N GLY A 497 -51.68 -0.01 -5.50
CA GLY A 497 -51.45 0.09 -4.07
C GLY A 497 -52.62 0.55 -3.23
N THR A 498 -52.50 0.31 -1.92
CA THR A 498 -53.56 0.58 -0.93
C THR A 498 -53.81 2.07 -0.69
N GLU A 499 -52.82 2.93 -0.95
CA GLU A 499 -52.93 4.40 -0.83
C GLU A 499 -54.07 4.99 -1.68
N ALA A 500 -54.38 4.36 -2.82
CA ALA A 500 -55.44 4.80 -3.72
C ALA A 500 -56.87 4.42 -3.26
N ASN A 501 -57.01 3.68 -2.15
CA ASN A 501 -58.32 3.33 -1.58
C ASN A 501 -58.91 4.51 -0.80
N LEU A 502 -59.43 5.51 -1.53
CA LEU A 502 -59.95 6.74 -0.95
C LEU A 502 -61.34 6.56 -0.34
N ALA A 503 -61.57 7.17 0.84
CA ALA A 503 -62.86 7.19 1.51
C ALA A 503 -63.94 7.90 0.64
N ALA A 504 -65.21 7.63 0.94
CA ALA A 504 -66.33 8.37 0.35
C ALA A 504 -66.24 9.88 0.66
N ASP A 505 -66.89 10.70 -0.17
CA ASP A 505 -66.89 12.16 -0.10
C ASP A 505 -65.51 12.84 -0.29
N THR A 506 -64.55 12.14 -0.89
CA THR A 506 -63.28 12.74 -1.35
C THR A 506 -63.50 13.56 -2.62
N GLU A 507 -62.85 14.72 -2.69
CA GLU A 507 -62.90 15.62 -3.85
C GLU A 507 -61.65 15.48 -4.74
N PHE A 508 -61.86 15.68 -6.04
CA PHE A 508 -60.87 15.59 -7.10
C PHE A 508 -60.94 16.84 -7.99
N GLY A 509 -59.78 17.44 -8.28
CA GLY A 509 -59.64 18.44 -9.34
C GLY A 509 -59.37 17.75 -10.68
N LEU A 510 -59.78 18.36 -11.80
CA LEU A 510 -59.46 17.87 -13.13
C LEU A 510 -58.21 18.62 -13.62
N ALA A 511 -57.19 17.91 -14.11
CA ALA A 511 -55.81 18.43 -14.23
C ALA A 511 -55.62 19.70 -15.08
N ASN A 512 -56.60 20.09 -15.89
CA ASN A 512 -56.57 21.24 -16.79
C ASN A 512 -57.71 22.26 -16.56
N PHE A 513 -58.40 22.20 -15.42
CA PHE A 513 -59.57 23.05 -15.14
C PHE A 513 -59.57 23.60 -13.71
N SER A 514 -60.16 24.79 -13.51
CA SER A 514 -60.35 25.36 -12.17
C SER A 514 -61.40 24.57 -11.38
N ARG A 515 -61.18 24.39 -10.08
CA ARG A 515 -62.16 23.80 -9.15
C ARG A 515 -63.44 24.63 -9.00
N SER A 516 -63.44 25.91 -9.41
CA SER A 516 -64.65 26.74 -9.53
C SER A 516 -65.57 26.28 -10.67
N ASP A 517 -65.01 25.67 -11.70
CA ASP A 517 -65.67 25.41 -12.98
C ASP A 517 -66.07 23.93 -13.07
N TYR A 518 -65.14 23.06 -12.65
CA TYR A 518 -65.31 21.61 -12.62
C TYR A 518 -64.67 21.01 -11.36
N VAL A 519 -65.45 20.25 -10.61
CA VAL A 519 -64.98 19.44 -9.48
C VAL A 519 -65.59 18.05 -9.60
N ALA A 520 -64.89 17.03 -9.15
CA ALA A 520 -65.41 15.67 -9.13
C ALA A 520 -65.37 15.10 -7.70
N LYS A 521 -66.35 14.26 -7.32
CA LYS A 521 -66.49 13.73 -5.96
C LYS A 521 -66.97 12.28 -5.96
N ASN A 522 -66.39 11.41 -5.15
CA ASN A 522 -66.84 10.01 -5.04
C ASN A 522 -67.94 9.86 -3.96
N LYS A 523 -69.12 9.36 -4.36
CA LYS A 523 -70.24 9.09 -3.42
C LYS A 523 -70.06 7.79 -2.62
N GLN A 524 -69.09 6.96 -3.01
CA GLN A 524 -68.73 5.68 -2.40
C GLN A 524 -67.20 5.60 -2.36
N ALA A 525 -66.64 4.88 -1.39
CA ALA A 525 -65.20 4.70 -1.29
C ALA A 525 -64.63 4.02 -2.56
N LEU A 526 -63.44 4.46 -2.98
CA LEU A 526 -62.66 3.77 -4.01
C LEU A 526 -61.91 2.61 -3.35
N GLY A 527 -61.81 1.47 -4.03
CA GLY A 527 -61.36 0.22 -3.43
C GLY A 527 -60.68 -0.73 -4.41
N GLY A 528 -60.16 -1.85 -3.89
CA GLY A 528 -59.43 -2.85 -4.69
C GLY A 528 -57.94 -2.53 -4.91
N GLY A 529 -57.47 -1.35 -4.50
CA GLY A 529 -56.06 -1.00 -4.53
C GLY A 529 -55.25 -1.92 -3.61
N THR A 530 -54.30 -2.65 -4.19
CA THR A 530 -53.43 -3.59 -3.49
C THR A 530 -51.99 -3.46 -4.00
N SER A 531 -51.03 -3.76 -3.13
CA SER A 531 -49.60 -3.75 -3.45
C SER A 531 -48.86 -4.71 -2.53
N ARG A 532 -48.05 -5.60 -3.11
CA ARG A 532 -47.00 -6.36 -2.44
C ARG A 532 -45.69 -6.13 -3.18
N GLU A 533 -44.59 -6.06 -2.45
CA GLU A 533 -43.26 -6.12 -3.05
C GLU A 533 -42.86 -7.59 -3.18
N VAL A 534 -42.28 -7.96 -4.33
CA VAL A 534 -41.71 -9.29 -4.57
C VAL A 534 -40.29 -9.15 -5.08
N GLN A 535 -39.46 -10.14 -4.79
CA GLN A 535 -38.13 -10.23 -5.37
C GLN A 535 -38.20 -10.71 -6.83
N ILE A 536 -37.27 -10.23 -7.65
CA ILE A 536 -37.13 -10.60 -9.05
C ILE A 536 -35.66 -10.75 -9.43
N VAL A 537 -35.38 -11.64 -10.38
CA VAL A 537 -34.01 -11.81 -10.93
C VAL A 537 -33.58 -10.52 -11.63
N ALA A 538 -32.59 -9.82 -11.09
CA ALA A 538 -31.98 -8.67 -11.76
C ALA A 538 -30.89 -9.13 -12.75
N LYS A 539 -30.68 -8.34 -13.81
CA LYS A 539 -29.61 -8.62 -14.80
C LYS A 539 -28.21 -8.64 -14.16
N SER A 540 -28.01 -7.82 -13.12
CA SER A 540 -26.82 -7.81 -12.27
C SER A 540 -26.58 -9.13 -11.53
N ASP A 541 -27.64 -9.84 -11.16
CA ASP A 541 -27.54 -11.09 -10.40
C ASP A 541 -26.99 -12.20 -11.30
N GLN A 542 -27.54 -12.31 -12.52
CA GLN A 542 -27.03 -13.23 -13.55
C GLN A 542 -25.59 -12.91 -13.98
N GLU A 543 -25.26 -11.62 -14.19
CA GLU A 543 -23.90 -11.19 -14.58
C GLU A 543 -22.87 -11.41 -13.46
N GLY A 544 -23.23 -11.11 -12.21
CA GLY A 544 -22.40 -11.36 -11.04
C GLY A 544 -22.17 -12.84 -10.80
N LEU A 545 -23.24 -13.65 -10.84
CA LEU A 545 -23.18 -15.10 -10.63
C LEU A 545 -22.31 -15.80 -11.69
N ALA A 546 -22.31 -15.32 -12.94
CA ALA A 546 -21.42 -15.83 -13.99
C ALA A 546 -19.95 -15.49 -13.72
N ALA A 547 -19.63 -14.25 -13.37
CA ALA A 547 -18.26 -13.84 -13.05
C ALA A 547 -17.71 -14.54 -11.79
N ASP A 548 -18.54 -14.67 -10.75
CA ASP A 548 -18.18 -15.35 -9.51
C ASP A 548 -18.02 -16.88 -9.67
N LEU A 549 -18.64 -17.48 -10.70
CA LEU A 549 -18.44 -18.89 -11.04
C LEU A 549 -17.17 -19.10 -11.88
N GLU A 550 -16.87 -18.20 -12.83
CA GLU A 550 -15.62 -18.23 -13.59
C GLU A 550 -14.38 -18.08 -12.69
N ILE A 551 -14.43 -17.19 -11.70
CA ILE A 551 -13.36 -17.00 -10.70
C ILE A 551 -13.17 -18.24 -9.80
N GLU A 552 -14.22 -19.02 -9.56
CA GLU A 552 -14.18 -20.23 -8.74
C GLU A 552 -13.60 -21.40 -9.54
N PHE A 553 -14.14 -21.68 -10.73
CA PHE A 553 -13.59 -22.67 -11.66
C PHE A 553 -12.12 -22.40 -12.01
N GLY A 554 -11.72 -21.12 -12.18
CA GLY A 554 -10.33 -20.77 -12.46
C GLY A 554 -9.36 -21.24 -11.37
N LYS A 555 -9.75 -21.14 -10.09
CA LYS A 555 -8.94 -21.63 -8.96
C LYS A 555 -8.92 -23.15 -8.88
N ASP A 556 -10.10 -23.76 -9.01
CA ASP A 556 -10.24 -25.22 -8.94
C ASP A 556 -9.47 -25.92 -10.07
N VAL A 557 -9.46 -25.32 -11.26
CA VAL A 557 -8.66 -25.76 -12.40
C VAL A 557 -7.16 -25.64 -12.11
N LEU A 558 -6.68 -24.52 -11.59
CA LEU A 558 -5.26 -24.35 -11.22
C LEU A 558 -4.83 -25.36 -10.14
N ALA A 559 -5.66 -25.60 -9.13
CA ALA A 559 -5.40 -26.63 -8.11
C ALA A 559 -5.35 -28.05 -8.72
N LYS A 560 -6.35 -28.42 -9.53
CA LYS A 560 -6.42 -29.73 -10.22
C LYS A 560 -5.32 -29.92 -11.27
N LEU A 561 -4.68 -28.85 -11.73
CA LEU A 561 -3.50 -28.88 -12.60
C LEU A 561 -2.23 -29.08 -11.76
N ALA A 562 -2.07 -28.35 -10.66
CA ALA A 562 -0.95 -28.54 -9.73
C ALA A 562 -0.89 -29.99 -9.17
N ASP A 563 -2.05 -30.61 -8.90
CA ASP A 563 -2.16 -32.02 -8.50
C ASP A 563 -1.84 -33.04 -9.61
N LYS A 564 -1.73 -32.61 -10.88
CA LYS A 564 -1.58 -33.48 -12.06
C LYS A 564 -0.30 -33.28 -12.86
N LEU A 565 0.42 -32.19 -12.65
CA LEU A 565 1.70 -31.96 -13.33
C LEU A 565 2.80 -32.85 -12.76
N ASP A 566 3.66 -33.38 -13.63
CA ASP A 566 4.94 -33.94 -13.21
C ASP A 566 5.85 -32.85 -12.63
N SER A 567 6.68 -33.20 -11.65
CA SER A 567 7.57 -32.26 -10.93
C SER A 567 8.70 -31.63 -11.78
N SER A 568 8.71 -31.89 -13.09
CA SER A 568 9.58 -31.29 -14.09
C SER A 568 8.90 -30.17 -14.89
N GLN A 569 7.56 -30.06 -14.84
CA GLN A 569 6.77 -29.06 -15.54
C GLN A 569 6.29 -27.96 -14.58
N LYS A 570 6.12 -26.74 -15.11
CA LYS A 570 5.43 -25.63 -14.43
C LYS A 570 4.38 -25.04 -15.36
N ILE A 571 3.18 -24.80 -14.83
CA ILE A 571 2.16 -23.98 -15.48
C ILE A 571 2.51 -22.50 -15.36
N VAL A 572 2.10 -21.69 -16.33
CA VAL A 572 2.04 -20.23 -16.16
C VAL A 572 0.59 -19.81 -15.95
N GLU A 573 0.23 -19.51 -14.71
CA GLU A 573 -1.15 -19.19 -14.31
C GLU A 573 -1.75 -18.02 -15.13
N GLU A 574 -0.92 -17.04 -15.50
CA GLU A 574 -1.33 -15.88 -16.32
C GLU A 574 -1.76 -16.26 -17.75
N THR A 575 -1.46 -17.47 -18.22
CA THR A 575 -1.92 -17.99 -19.54
C THR A 575 -3.27 -18.67 -19.48
N LEU A 576 -3.90 -18.77 -18.29
CA LEU A 576 -5.18 -19.43 -18.12
C LEU A 576 -6.27 -18.71 -18.93
N THR A 577 -6.64 -19.30 -20.05
CA THR A 577 -7.70 -18.81 -20.94
C THR A 577 -8.95 -19.67 -20.77
N SER A 578 -10.05 -19.02 -20.41
CA SER A 578 -11.36 -19.66 -20.30
C SER A 578 -12.08 -19.67 -21.65
N LYS A 579 -12.91 -20.69 -21.86
CA LYS A 579 -13.88 -20.73 -22.96
C LYS A 579 -15.17 -21.39 -22.49
N LEU A 580 -16.24 -20.61 -22.45
CA LEU A 580 -17.57 -21.12 -22.16
C LEU A 580 -18.01 -22.16 -23.21
N ALA A 581 -18.44 -23.33 -22.73
CA ALA A 581 -18.97 -24.41 -23.57
C ALA A 581 -20.50 -24.47 -23.51
N SER A 582 -21.09 -24.26 -22.32
CA SER A 582 -22.54 -24.08 -22.13
C SER A 582 -22.83 -23.32 -20.83
N GLN A 583 -23.94 -22.58 -20.82
CA GLN A 583 -24.44 -21.81 -19.69
C GLN A 583 -25.96 -21.91 -19.66
N GLN A 584 -26.54 -22.16 -18.48
CA GLN A 584 -27.98 -22.19 -18.29
C GLN A 584 -28.34 -21.64 -16.89
N PHE A 585 -29.29 -20.72 -16.86
CA PHE A 585 -29.95 -20.26 -15.63
C PHE A 585 -31.24 -21.05 -15.39
N ASP A 586 -31.71 -21.07 -14.14
CA ASP A 586 -33.03 -21.62 -13.77
C ASP A 586 -34.19 -20.63 -14.00
N HIS A 587 -33.95 -19.34 -13.82
CA HIS A 587 -34.94 -18.26 -13.98
C HIS A 587 -34.46 -17.12 -14.90
N ASP A 588 -35.41 -16.50 -15.62
CA ASP A 588 -35.18 -15.39 -16.55
C ASP A 588 -35.18 -14.01 -15.86
N VAL A 589 -34.55 -13.01 -16.50
CA VAL A 589 -34.46 -11.64 -15.96
C VAL A 589 -35.85 -11.01 -15.81
N GLY A 590 -36.22 -10.65 -14.58
CA GLY A 590 -37.51 -10.05 -14.23
C GLY A 590 -38.61 -11.04 -13.83
N GLU A 591 -38.29 -12.34 -13.74
CA GLU A 591 -39.13 -13.40 -13.16
C GLU A 591 -39.20 -13.30 -11.62
N GLU A 592 -40.31 -13.72 -11.01
CA GLU A 592 -40.55 -13.71 -9.55
C GLU A 592 -39.90 -14.94 -8.89
N ALA A 593 -38.73 -14.75 -8.28
CA ALA A 593 -37.95 -15.77 -7.58
C ALA A 593 -37.15 -15.10 -6.43
N GLU A 594 -36.80 -15.88 -5.39
CA GLU A 594 -35.95 -15.43 -4.26
C GLU A 594 -34.45 -15.72 -4.50
N THR A 595 -34.16 -16.64 -5.42
CA THR A 595 -32.82 -17.12 -5.77
C THR A 595 -32.71 -17.39 -7.27
N VAL A 596 -31.52 -17.23 -7.83
CA VAL A 596 -31.17 -17.63 -9.20
C VAL A 596 -29.96 -18.57 -9.16
N SER A 597 -30.03 -19.67 -9.91
CA SER A 597 -28.96 -20.65 -10.07
C SER A 597 -28.40 -20.63 -11.48
N LEU A 598 -27.10 -20.88 -11.58
CA LEU A 598 -26.35 -20.97 -12.81
C LEU A 598 -25.64 -22.32 -12.87
N THR A 599 -25.93 -23.09 -13.91
CA THR A 599 -25.15 -24.27 -14.29
C THR A 599 -24.30 -23.91 -15.50
N ALA A 600 -22.98 -24.04 -15.37
CA ALA A 600 -22.04 -23.68 -16.43
C ALA A 600 -20.99 -24.77 -16.65
N LYS A 601 -20.55 -24.88 -17.90
CA LYS A 601 -19.47 -25.76 -18.34
C LYS A 601 -18.45 -24.95 -19.11
N MET A 602 -17.20 -25.03 -18.70
CA MET A 602 -16.12 -24.20 -19.23
C MET A 602 -14.89 -25.05 -19.54
N THR A 603 -14.29 -24.81 -20.71
CA THR A 603 -13.01 -25.39 -21.10
C THR A 603 -11.92 -24.37 -20.82
N PHE A 604 -10.99 -24.72 -19.96
CA PHE A 604 -9.82 -23.90 -19.65
C PHE A 604 -8.61 -24.44 -20.41
N THR A 605 -7.79 -23.54 -20.94
CA THR A 605 -6.50 -23.84 -21.58
C THR A 605 -5.41 -23.05 -20.88
N VAL A 606 -4.31 -23.72 -20.50
CA VAL A 606 -3.12 -23.09 -19.91
C VAL A 606 -1.87 -23.59 -20.65
N LEU A 607 -0.80 -22.81 -20.61
CA LEU A 607 0.53 -23.24 -21.07
C LEU A 607 1.36 -23.78 -19.89
N ALA A 608 1.94 -24.95 -20.07
CA ALA A 608 3.00 -25.49 -19.23
C ALA A 608 4.36 -25.49 -19.96
N PHE A 609 5.45 -25.40 -19.21
CA PHE A 609 6.81 -25.45 -19.73
C PHE A 609 7.72 -26.30 -18.84
N SER A 610 8.85 -26.76 -19.39
CA SER A 610 9.87 -27.54 -18.68
C SER A 610 10.74 -26.62 -17.81
N GLU A 611 10.77 -26.86 -16.49
CA GLU A 611 11.63 -26.09 -15.58
C GLU A 611 13.12 -26.33 -15.85
N ALA A 612 13.48 -27.51 -16.36
CA ALA A 612 14.85 -27.82 -16.76
C ALA A 612 15.29 -26.96 -17.95
N ASP A 613 14.50 -26.94 -19.04
CA ASP A 613 14.83 -26.16 -20.24
C ASP A 613 14.86 -24.64 -19.95
N PHE A 614 13.99 -24.16 -19.06
CA PHE A 614 13.99 -22.77 -18.61
C PHE A 614 15.24 -22.43 -17.79
N LYS A 615 15.65 -23.27 -16.83
CA LYS A 615 16.91 -23.05 -16.08
C LYS A 615 18.12 -23.07 -16.99
N ASP A 616 18.14 -23.97 -17.97
CA ASP A 616 19.17 -24.06 -19.00
C ASP A 616 19.21 -22.84 -19.93
N LEU A 617 18.07 -22.17 -20.16
CA LEU A 617 17.98 -20.93 -20.91
C LEU A 617 18.58 -19.76 -20.11
N ILE A 618 18.07 -19.55 -18.89
CA ILE A 618 18.50 -18.45 -18.01
C ILE A 618 20.00 -18.58 -17.67
N MET A 619 20.48 -19.79 -17.39
CA MET A 619 21.90 -20.07 -17.09
C MET A 619 22.86 -19.60 -18.20
N ASP A 620 22.52 -19.83 -19.47
CA ASP A 620 23.39 -19.42 -20.59
C ASP A 620 23.37 -17.88 -20.79
N GLU A 621 22.26 -17.21 -20.51
CA GLU A 621 22.08 -15.75 -20.65
C GLU A 621 22.61 -14.94 -19.44
N ILE A 622 22.64 -15.52 -18.22
CA ILE A 622 23.30 -14.89 -17.06
C ILE A 622 24.81 -15.11 -17.06
N ARG A 623 25.35 -16.10 -17.80
CA ARG A 623 26.79 -16.43 -17.77
C ARG A 623 27.66 -15.22 -18.11
N ASP A 624 27.31 -14.50 -19.17
CA ASP A 624 28.03 -13.31 -19.64
C ASP A 624 27.74 -12.05 -18.79
N ALA A 625 26.90 -12.17 -17.75
CA ALA A 625 26.55 -11.10 -16.81
C ALA A 625 27.22 -11.22 -15.43
N ILE A 626 27.81 -12.38 -15.11
CA ILE A 626 28.49 -12.63 -13.83
C ILE A 626 29.84 -11.90 -13.84
N PRO A 627 30.12 -10.98 -12.90
CA PRO A 627 31.41 -10.29 -12.83
C PRO A 627 32.57 -11.23 -12.48
N ASP A 628 33.77 -10.90 -12.96
CA ASP A 628 35.00 -11.62 -12.62
C ASP A 628 35.16 -11.76 -11.09
N GLY A 629 35.42 -12.99 -10.63
CA GLY A 629 35.60 -13.30 -9.21
C GLY A 629 34.30 -13.64 -8.46
N PHE A 630 33.17 -13.82 -9.14
CA PHE A 630 31.91 -14.27 -8.53
C PHE A 630 31.42 -15.63 -9.09
N GLU A 631 30.74 -16.39 -8.24
CA GLU A 631 30.08 -17.65 -8.56
C GLU A 631 28.56 -17.52 -8.32
N TYR A 632 27.75 -17.97 -9.28
CA TYR A 632 26.31 -18.06 -9.14
C TYR A 632 25.92 -19.35 -8.40
N LYS A 633 24.98 -19.27 -7.45
CA LYS A 633 24.40 -20.42 -6.75
C LYS A 633 22.87 -20.40 -6.79
N PRO A 634 22.19 -21.44 -7.30
CA PRO A 634 20.72 -21.50 -7.40
C PRO A 634 19.95 -21.60 -6.07
N GLU A 635 20.56 -21.31 -4.92
CA GLU A 635 19.99 -21.60 -3.59
C GLU A 635 18.99 -20.52 -3.13
N GLU A 636 19.04 -19.31 -3.70
CA GLU A 636 18.23 -18.14 -3.28
C GLU A 636 17.78 -17.25 -4.46
N ASP A 637 17.35 -17.84 -5.58
CA ASP A 637 16.83 -17.07 -6.73
C ASP A 637 15.41 -16.56 -6.50
N ALA A 638 15.18 -15.28 -6.79
CA ALA A 638 13.86 -14.70 -6.96
C ALA A 638 13.60 -14.46 -8.46
N MET A 639 12.46 -14.95 -8.95
CA MET A 639 12.03 -14.77 -10.33
C MET A 639 10.58 -14.35 -10.36
N SER A 640 10.26 -13.24 -11.01
CA SER A 640 8.88 -12.87 -11.35
C SER A 640 8.69 -12.90 -12.86
N PHE A 641 7.47 -13.23 -13.27
CA PHE A 641 7.02 -13.29 -14.65
C PHE A 641 5.90 -12.25 -14.79
N GLU A 642 5.98 -11.37 -15.79
CA GLU A 642 4.86 -10.54 -16.21
C GLU A 642 4.51 -10.89 -17.66
N LEU A 643 3.28 -11.37 -17.91
CA LEU A 643 2.75 -11.61 -19.26
C LEU A 643 2.60 -10.30 -20.03
N ASP A 644 3.46 -10.10 -21.03
CA ASP A 644 3.35 -8.99 -21.97
C ASP A 644 2.13 -9.16 -22.88
N LYS A 645 2.14 -10.24 -23.69
CA LYS A 645 1.21 -10.44 -24.81
C LYS A 645 1.09 -11.92 -25.19
N VAL A 646 -0.14 -12.39 -25.38
CA VAL A 646 -0.42 -13.61 -26.15
C VAL A 646 -0.64 -13.24 -27.61
N THR A 647 0.17 -13.81 -28.49
CA THR A 647 0.13 -13.62 -29.94
C THR A 647 -0.99 -14.47 -30.55
N LYS A 648 -1.55 -14.05 -31.69
CA LYS A 648 -2.65 -14.73 -32.44
C LYS A 648 -2.39 -16.20 -32.86
N LYS A 649 -1.22 -16.76 -32.55
CA LYS A 649 -0.81 -18.15 -32.81
C LYS A 649 -0.78 -19.03 -31.54
N GLY A 650 -1.02 -18.47 -30.35
CA GLY A 650 -0.81 -19.14 -29.06
C GLY A 650 0.57 -18.91 -28.44
N GLU A 651 1.50 -18.23 -29.13
CA GLU A 651 2.80 -17.84 -28.57
C GLU A 651 2.59 -16.79 -27.45
N ALA A 652 3.06 -17.05 -26.24
CA ALA A 652 2.99 -16.12 -25.11
C ALA A 652 4.36 -15.49 -24.81
N LEU A 653 4.40 -14.17 -24.72
CA LEU A 653 5.60 -13.37 -24.42
C LEU A 653 5.58 -12.94 -22.95
N PHE A 654 6.68 -13.17 -22.25
CA PHE A 654 6.85 -12.81 -20.84
C PHE A 654 8.08 -11.96 -20.66
N THR A 655 7.97 -10.93 -19.82
CA THR A 655 9.11 -10.29 -19.20
C THR A 655 9.42 -11.03 -17.91
N VAL A 656 10.61 -11.62 -17.84
CA VAL A 656 11.15 -12.38 -16.69
C VAL A 656 12.14 -11.49 -15.97
N ASN A 657 11.80 -11.08 -14.75
CA ASN A 657 12.71 -10.36 -13.87
C ASN A 657 13.44 -11.40 -13.02
N PHE A 658 14.74 -11.59 -13.31
CA PHE A 658 15.61 -12.54 -12.63
C PHE A 658 16.50 -11.81 -11.63
N LYS A 659 16.42 -12.19 -10.36
CA LYS A 659 17.15 -11.57 -9.25
C LYS A 659 17.83 -12.66 -8.42
N THR A 660 19.16 -12.68 -8.44
CA THR A 660 19.98 -13.71 -7.76
C THR A 660 21.06 -13.09 -6.87
N ARG A 661 21.66 -13.92 -6.01
CA ARG A 661 22.74 -13.57 -5.09
C ARG A 661 24.03 -14.26 -5.54
N LEU A 662 24.91 -13.50 -6.17
CA LEU A 662 26.24 -13.94 -6.56
C LEU A 662 27.16 -13.99 -5.33
N LEU A 663 27.95 -15.05 -5.21
CA LEU A 663 28.89 -15.23 -4.11
C LEU A 663 30.34 -14.96 -4.55
N PRO A 664 31.13 -14.18 -3.79
CA PRO A 664 32.54 -13.94 -4.10
C PRO A 664 33.40 -15.21 -3.98
N ILE A 665 34.27 -15.42 -4.97
CA ILE A 665 35.21 -16.54 -5.06
C ILE A 665 36.51 -16.19 -4.32
N PHE A 666 36.87 -16.98 -3.30
CA PHE A 666 38.14 -16.84 -2.58
C PHE A 666 39.10 -17.99 -2.84
N ALA A 667 40.36 -17.66 -3.15
CA ALA A 667 41.48 -18.59 -3.16
C ALA A 667 41.82 -19.01 -1.72
N ARG A 668 41.23 -20.12 -1.25
CA ARG A 668 41.30 -20.61 0.14
C ARG A 668 42.75 -20.89 0.56
N GLU A 669 43.56 -21.38 -0.36
CA GLU A 669 44.98 -21.69 -0.21
C GLU A 669 45.78 -20.43 0.14
N GLN A 670 45.45 -19.30 -0.51
CA GLN A 670 46.12 -18.02 -0.28
C GLN A 670 45.72 -17.40 1.07
N ILE A 671 44.49 -17.61 1.52
CA ILE A 671 44.03 -17.22 2.87
C ILE A 671 44.71 -18.09 3.93
N GLN A 672 44.72 -19.43 3.78
CA GLN A 672 45.42 -20.35 4.68
C GLN A 672 46.90 -19.96 4.86
N LYS A 673 47.60 -19.70 3.75
CA LYS A 673 49.02 -19.29 3.73
C LYS A 673 49.27 -17.94 4.39
N ASN A 674 48.35 -16.99 4.23
CA ASN A 674 48.47 -15.67 4.85
C ASN A 674 48.17 -15.70 6.36
N LEU A 675 47.30 -16.61 6.83
CA LEU A 675 47.01 -16.84 8.25
C LEU A 675 48.06 -17.71 8.97
N ALA A 676 48.74 -18.62 8.26
CA ALA A 676 49.63 -19.62 8.86
C ALA A 676 50.69 -19.01 9.81
N GLY A 677 50.67 -19.46 11.07
CA GLY A 677 51.60 -19.04 12.12
C GLY A 677 51.49 -17.57 12.57
N LYS A 678 50.48 -16.81 12.11
CA LYS A 678 50.26 -15.41 12.52
C LYS A 678 49.64 -15.33 13.91
N LYS A 679 49.87 -14.21 14.61
CA LYS A 679 49.09 -13.85 15.80
C LYS A 679 47.64 -13.53 15.41
N LEU A 680 46.70 -13.82 16.30
CA LEU A 680 45.26 -13.66 16.07
C LEU A 680 44.89 -12.24 15.59
N PRO A 681 45.32 -11.13 16.23
CA PRO A 681 45.03 -9.76 15.74
C PRO A 681 45.54 -9.41 14.34
N PHE A 682 46.58 -10.10 13.85
CA PHE A 682 47.04 -9.92 12.47
C PHE A 682 46.17 -10.68 11.47
N GLY A 683 45.70 -11.88 11.85
CA GLY A 683 44.77 -12.65 11.02
C GLY A 683 43.37 -12.04 10.99
N GLU A 684 42.90 -11.53 12.12
CA GLU A 684 41.66 -10.74 12.23
C GLU A 684 41.72 -9.51 11.32
N ALA A 685 42.78 -8.71 11.43
CA ALA A 685 42.98 -7.55 10.55
C ALA A 685 43.15 -7.94 9.07
N TYR A 686 43.75 -9.09 8.75
CA TYR A 686 43.83 -9.58 7.37
C TYR A 686 42.45 -9.95 6.81
N LEU A 687 41.64 -10.68 7.57
CA LEU A 687 40.30 -11.10 7.16
C LEU A 687 39.34 -9.91 7.00
N HIS A 688 39.37 -8.92 7.90
CA HIS A 688 38.60 -7.67 7.76
C HIS A 688 39.00 -6.82 6.54
N ASN A 689 40.18 -7.01 5.96
CA ASN A 689 40.64 -6.27 4.76
C ASN A 689 40.38 -7.03 3.44
N LEU A 690 39.74 -8.20 3.47
CA LEU A 690 39.26 -8.88 2.27
C LEU A 690 37.88 -8.34 1.90
N ALA A 691 37.68 -8.02 0.62
CA ALA A 691 36.41 -7.51 0.12
C ALA A 691 35.30 -8.58 0.23
N HIS A 692 34.05 -8.13 0.39
CA HIS A 692 32.83 -8.94 0.43
C HIS A 692 32.74 -9.97 1.59
N ILE A 693 33.47 -9.73 2.69
CA ILE A 693 33.30 -10.42 3.98
C ILE A 693 32.52 -9.50 4.92
N ASP A 694 31.46 -10.05 5.53
CA ASP A 694 30.68 -9.41 6.60
C ASP A 694 31.38 -9.60 7.95
N SER A 695 31.67 -10.86 8.29
CA SER A 695 32.22 -11.26 9.58
C SER A 695 32.91 -12.62 9.47
N PHE A 696 33.63 -13.03 10.52
CA PHE A 696 34.27 -14.35 10.58
C PHE A 696 34.36 -14.85 12.03
N GLU A 697 34.42 -16.17 12.18
CA GLU A 697 34.56 -16.88 13.46
C GLU A 697 35.80 -17.79 13.43
N VAL A 698 36.61 -17.80 14.50
CA VAL A 698 37.83 -18.62 14.59
C VAL A 698 37.73 -19.61 15.76
N VAL A 699 37.41 -20.87 15.44
CA VAL A 699 37.26 -21.96 16.43
C VAL A 699 38.55 -22.78 16.51
N TYR A 700 39.18 -22.81 17.68
CA TYR A 700 40.39 -23.60 17.93
C TYR A 700 40.08 -25.03 18.39
N GLN A 701 40.80 -26.01 17.85
CA GLN A 701 40.71 -27.41 18.23
C GLN A 701 42.08 -27.98 18.64
N PRO A 702 42.22 -28.56 19.86
CA PRO A 702 41.31 -28.45 21.00
C PRO A 702 41.20 -27.01 21.54
N GLN A 703 40.01 -26.63 22.04
CA GLN A 703 39.73 -25.28 22.57
C GLN A 703 40.71 -24.84 23.68
N ALA A 704 41.26 -25.78 24.44
CA ALA A 704 42.28 -25.54 25.47
C ALA A 704 43.59 -24.92 24.93
N LEU A 705 43.76 -24.74 23.62
CA LEU A 705 44.89 -24.03 23.00
C LEU A 705 44.57 -22.57 22.59
N ALA A 706 43.32 -22.12 22.73
CA ALA A 706 42.91 -20.75 22.36
C ALA A 706 43.69 -19.64 23.10
N PHE A 707 44.23 -19.94 24.29
CA PHE A 707 45.08 -19.00 25.05
C PHE A 707 46.34 -18.55 24.29
N LEU A 708 46.76 -19.28 23.26
CA LEU A 708 47.93 -18.96 22.43
C LEU A 708 47.71 -17.78 21.50
N LYS A 709 46.45 -17.42 21.21
CA LYS A 709 46.07 -16.30 20.31
C LYS A 709 46.91 -16.25 19.02
N MET A 710 47.07 -17.41 18.39
CA MET A 710 47.93 -17.63 17.23
C MET A 710 47.34 -18.72 16.34
N PHE A 711 47.35 -18.51 15.03
CA PHE A 711 46.93 -19.51 14.05
C PHE A 711 47.96 -20.66 13.97
N PRO A 712 47.53 -21.91 13.67
CA PRO A 712 48.43 -23.02 13.41
C PRO A 712 49.54 -22.67 12.41
N ARG A 713 50.75 -23.19 12.64
CA ARG A 713 51.91 -22.96 11.76
C ARG A 713 51.83 -23.68 10.41
N TRP A 714 50.79 -24.48 10.19
CA TRP A 714 50.62 -25.34 9.03
C TRP A 714 49.26 -25.07 8.38
N GLU A 715 49.29 -24.78 7.08
CA GLU A 715 48.12 -24.49 6.25
C GLU A 715 47.06 -25.59 6.35
N ARG A 716 47.47 -26.86 6.29
CA ARG A 716 46.60 -28.05 6.46
C ARG A 716 45.90 -28.18 7.84
N ASN A 717 46.31 -27.40 8.84
CA ASN A 717 45.66 -27.34 10.15
C ASN A 717 44.67 -26.16 10.26
N ILE A 718 44.48 -25.38 9.19
CA ILE A 718 43.54 -24.26 9.09
C ILE A 718 42.43 -24.66 8.10
N SER A 719 41.25 -25.02 8.61
CA SER A 719 40.06 -25.20 7.77
C SER A 719 39.43 -23.83 7.46
N ILE A 720 38.89 -23.66 6.26
CA ILE A 720 38.10 -22.47 5.88
C ILE A 720 36.73 -22.94 5.39
N GLU A 721 35.68 -22.47 6.06
CA GLU A 721 34.29 -22.60 5.62
C GLU A 721 33.77 -21.25 5.16
N LEU A 722 33.03 -21.23 4.05
CA LEU A 722 32.34 -20.05 3.55
C LEU A 722 30.84 -20.24 3.79
N LYS A 723 30.17 -19.25 4.39
CA LYS A 723 28.73 -19.26 4.69
C LYS A 723 28.11 -17.93 4.27
N VAL A 724 26.83 -17.95 3.94
CA VAL A 724 25.99 -16.74 3.83
C VAL A 724 25.37 -16.47 5.21
N LYS A 725 25.04 -15.22 5.51
CA LYS A 725 24.46 -14.72 6.77
C LYS A 725 22.98 -14.37 6.59
#